data_AF-A0A6C2URV4-F1
#
_entry.id   AF-A0A6C2URV4-F1
#
_cell.length_a   1.000
_cell.length_b   1.000
_cell.length_c   1.000
_cell.angle_alpha   90.00
_cell.angle_beta   90.00
_cell.angle_gamma   90.00
#
_symmetry.space_group_name_H-M   'P 1'
#
loop_
_entity.id
_entity.type
_entity.pdbx_description
1 polymer ?
#
loop_
_entity_poly.entity_id
_entity_poly.type
_entity_poly.pdbx_seq_one_letter_code
_entity_poly.pdbx_strand_id
1 'polypeptide(L)'
;MKTRMMVGAVLWGLFSNCNAAIVTNWFDDPGFELISGNEPNAGTDPWFTTGENADGSFVSSTDVAHSGVQSEKFAYYYDVGAIVQNLDVQWDSAKTYEFSIWMLSSDPGTGANTNASIINVGLYTSTNGGTSYNYASTLYSAAQNSAADVWEKFAAVVDGASLSGHDGEDIQIRFNKPTANTLYRMYIDDVVFGEKEPDPPPPNQLEDPGFEGIAGNESNAGTSPWGTVGEGQDGSFVTGTDRFKSDSQSAKFTFYFDDGSIVQNLTNQIDSTMDYTASVWMLTDEASTEASHTNPPSLAIELYASSTLGSGYAYAGTFTSGNLNSSTNVWEQFSSIVPGGTLAGREGEYIQIRFEKENGNASHRMWVDDAYLGSATHAPATYYLDAVSGSDSNNGLSTVTAWQSMERLDEETFGTGDRILFKRGQTFTGGFELKGSGTPETPLVIDAYGPGNKPLLSGGVSNEAVIFAENSRGFEIRNLKISNNYPGGVYSNRYGVMLDPPINAGDLEHIQFVNIDFVDIQGAGDSNPDKDHESRGIVATTDATDNADVLSRWNGFLIEDCHFENIDGRGAQVRDNCNNLSDKVIRGCDYYPSVGVVFQYNTGKDCYRNLFQINGTSNAVIQFNTHDGTQEGSAFWPFSCEGTLVQFNIFKNIFKAGADASACHFDFNCIDSLMQYNVGINVQGSLIQVLNNSNGTNFQINAVARYNLGIDCGWRNNDNSAGIMITGDATGSKIYNNTLITTDLHPAYKAISFANWGGAWPTNSLIANNLFFSAGSSSTYANESKMVIRDNLVTHNLYTGTVAVCSADASPVSGNPLFANSAGNNAADFKVLYGSAAIGQGMVIANNGDRDYFNNALANTAPTIGFHEYQTDKTIDSDSDLMPDLWESGYGLDPGVDDAALDGDTDNRSNLDEYAANTGPDDGLSYFVAQVLVATSELDWDERPDRLYHVFEALDLQDAWSLVESNATPPVAISVSGAKGFWKVEVGVDAL
;
A
#
# COMPACT_ATOMS: atom_id res chain seq x y z
N MET A 1 -0.17 -9.79 -23.20
CA MET A 1 0.33 -8.39 -23.09
C MET A 1 0.83 -8.13 -21.68
N LYS A 2 2.13 -8.35 -21.42
CA LYS A 2 2.80 -7.94 -20.18
C LYS A 2 3.81 -6.86 -20.56
N THR A 3 3.33 -5.62 -20.63
CA THR A 3 4.22 -4.47 -20.82
C THR A 3 4.00 -3.56 -19.63
N ARG A 4 4.81 -3.76 -18.59
CA ARG A 4 4.88 -2.90 -17.41
C ARG A 4 5.53 -1.59 -17.84
N MET A 5 4.76 -0.51 -17.95
CA MET A 5 5.33 0.83 -17.80
C MET A 5 5.55 1.06 -16.30
N MET A 6 6.77 0.78 -15.84
CA MET A 6 7.28 1.34 -14.59
C MET A 6 7.35 2.86 -14.76
N VAL A 7 6.36 3.58 -14.22
CA VAL A 7 6.51 5.02 -13.98
C VAL A 7 7.28 5.15 -12.68
N GLY A 8 8.61 5.05 -12.77
CA GLY A 8 9.51 5.44 -11.69
C GLY A 8 9.50 6.96 -11.60
N ALA A 9 8.67 7.50 -10.73
CA ALA A 9 8.79 8.89 -10.31
C ALA A 9 10.04 8.99 -9.43
N VAL A 10 11.14 9.45 -10.04
CA VAL A 10 12.37 9.83 -9.37
C VAL A 10 12.08 11.08 -8.56
N LEU A 11 11.88 10.91 -7.25
CA LEU A 11 11.73 11.99 -6.28
C LEU A 11 13.14 12.51 -5.95
N TRP A 12 13.52 13.65 -6.51
CA TRP A 12 14.62 14.47 -6.00
C TRP A 12 14.01 15.74 -5.42
N GLY A 13 14.19 15.97 -4.12
CA GLY A 13 13.89 17.27 -3.54
C GLY A 13 13.77 17.27 -2.03
N LEU A 14 14.83 17.76 -1.39
CA LEU A 14 14.85 18.40 -0.08
C LEU A 14 14.79 17.45 1.13
N PHE A 15 15.90 16.75 1.37
CA PHE A 15 16.32 16.47 2.74
C PHE A 15 16.59 17.81 3.44
N SER A 16 15.70 18.24 4.33
CA SER A 16 16.05 19.22 5.35
C SER A 16 17.01 18.55 6.32
N ASN A 17 18.28 18.95 6.25
CA ASN A 17 19.30 18.56 7.22
C ASN A 17 18.91 19.10 8.61
N CYS A 18 18.24 18.29 9.43
CA CYS A 18 18.44 18.30 10.87
C CYS A 18 19.49 17.24 11.17
N ASN A 19 20.74 17.55 10.81
CA ASN A 19 21.89 16.82 11.30
C ASN A 19 22.61 17.78 12.23
N ALA A 20 22.61 17.50 13.52
CA ALA A 20 23.65 17.95 14.41
C ALA A 20 24.98 17.73 13.68
N ALA A 21 25.71 18.81 13.42
CA ALA A 21 26.99 18.67 12.75
C ALA A 21 27.91 17.87 13.69
N ILE A 22 28.58 16.86 13.15
CA ILE A 22 29.79 16.35 13.81
C ILE A 22 30.74 17.54 13.90
N VAL A 23 31.00 17.98 15.13
CA VAL A 23 31.69 19.24 15.39
C VAL A 23 33.18 19.12 15.14
N THR A 24 33.67 17.89 15.08
CA THR A 24 35.03 17.60 14.66
C THR A 24 35.06 16.22 14.05
N ASN A 25 35.21 16.10 12.72
CA ASN A 25 35.57 14.81 12.15
C ASN A 25 37.05 14.57 12.48
N TRP A 26 37.33 13.50 13.22
CA TRP A 26 38.68 13.15 13.64
C TRP A 26 39.46 12.36 12.58
N PHE A 27 38.80 11.97 11.49
CA PHE A 27 39.48 11.58 10.28
C PHE A 27 40.00 12.84 9.54
N ASP A 28 41.29 13.12 9.65
CA ASP A 28 41.99 14.20 8.91
C ASP A 28 42.32 13.78 7.46
N ASP A 29 41.30 13.73 6.57
CA ASP A 29 41.47 13.64 5.12
C ASP A 29 40.62 14.66 4.36
N PRO A 30 41.22 15.74 3.82
CA PRO A 30 40.48 16.73 3.03
C PRO A 30 39.87 16.19 1.73
N GLY A 31 40.24 14.98 1.29
CA GLY A 31 39.73 14.34 0.07
C GLY A 31 38.75 13.19 0.29
N PHE A 32 38.57 12.76 1.53
CA PHE A 32 37.63 11.69 1.93
C PHE A 32 36.37 12.26 2.60
N GLU A 33 36.39 13.56 2.98
CA GLU A 33 35.36 14.17 3.83
C GLU A 33 34.87 15.55 3.36
N LEU A 34 33.56 15.78 3.55
CA LEU A 34 32.87 17.04 3.28
C LEU A 34 33.16 18.10 4.36
N ILE A 35 33.85 19.18 4.01
CA ILE A 35 33.74 20.43 4.78
C ILE A 35 33.64 21.64 3.83
N SER A 36 32.41 21.96 3.41
CA SER A 36 31.93 23.25 2.86
C SER A 36 31.97 23.55 1.33
N GLY A 37 31.74 22.56 0.45
CA GLY A 37 31.54 22.84 -1.00
C GLY A 37 30.89 21.71 -1.79
N ASN A 38 30.35 22.02 -2.98
CA ASN A 38 29.64 21.09 -3.88
C ASN A 38 30.56 20.20 -4.76
N GLU A 39 31.88 20.29 -4.66
CA GLU A 39 32.80 19.44 -5.44
C GLU A 39 34.11 19.16 -4.67
N PRO A 40 34.72 17.97 -4.82
CA PRO A 40 36.04 17.65 -4.30
C PRO A 40 37.19 18.24 -5.14
N ASN A 41 38.35 18.45 -4.51
CA ASN A 41 39.60 18.73 -5.23
C ASN A 41 40.15 17.45 -5.87
N ALA A 42 40.55 17.51 -7.14
CA ALA A 42 41.17 16.38 -7.81
C ALA A 42 42.57 16.05 -7.24
N GLY A 43 42.79 14.81 -6.75
CA GLY A 43 44.12 14.21 -6.64
C GLY A 43 44.65 13.79 -5.26
N THR A 44 43.83 13.30 -4.34
CA THR A 44 44.29 12.72 -3.05
C THR A 44 43.71 11.32 -2.84
N ASP A 45 44.53 10.39 -2.34
CA ASP A 45 44.13 9.02 -1.98
C ASP A 45 43.71 8.95 -0.51
N PRO A 46 42.71 8.11 -0.13
CA PRO A 46 42.32 7.92 1.26
C PRO A 46 43.50 7.47 2.13
N TRP A 47 43.71 8.16 3.26
CA TRP A 47 44.87 7.96 4.14
C TRP A 47 44.75 6.83 5.19
N PHE A 48 44.17 5.68 4.88
CA PHE A 48 44.20 4.56 5.84
C PHE A 48 45.59 3.92 5.91
N THR A 49 46.06 3.60 7.12
CA THR A 49 47.27 2.78 7.25
C THR A 49 46.99 1.34 6.78
N THR A 50 47.88 0.79 5.95
CA THR A 50 47.81 -0.62 5.52
C THR A 50 47.79 -1.51 6.76
N GLY A 51 46.65 -2.13 7.03
CA GLY A 51 46.44 -2.88 8.27
C GLY A 51 47.15 -4.23 8.33
N GLU A 52 46.76 -5.04 9.32
CA GLU A 52 47.31 -6.38 9.54
C GLU A 52 46.86 -7.34 8.40
N ASN A 53 47.83 -8.02 7.76
CA ASN A 53 47.69 -8.85 6.54
C ASN A 53 47.62 -8.09 5.19
N ALA A 54 48.26 -6.92 5.08
CA ALA A 54 48.40 -6.17 3.82
C ALA A 54 49.33 -6.84 2.79
N ASP A 55 48.85 -7.89 2.11
CA ASP A 55 49.50 -8.48 0.94
C ASP A 55 49.25 -7.71 -0.38
N GLY A 56 48.59 -6.56 -0.30
CA GLY A 56 48.13 -5.76 -1.44
C GLY A 56 46.66 -5.96 -1.79
N SER A 57 45.88 -6.60 -0.91
CA SER A 57 44.45 -6.84 -1.12
C SER A 57 43.52 -5.62 -0.93
N PHE A 58 44.06 -4.48 -0.48
CA PHE A 58 43.35 -3.23 -0.24
C PHE A 58 43.92 -2.16 -1.16
N VAL A 59 43.04 -1.48 -1.89
CA VAL A 59 43.43 -0.43 -2.81
C VAL A 59 42.34 0.63 -2.86
N SER A 60 42.77 1.89 -3.02
CA SER A 60 41.87 2.95 -3.45
C SER A 60 41.30 2.61 -4.83
N SER A 61 40.03 2.93 -5.03
CA SER A 61 39.29 2.63 -6.25
C SER A 61 38.67 3.90 -6.82
N THR A 62 39.00 4.23 -8.06
CA THR A 62 38.44 5.40 -8.78
C THR A 62 37.12 5.11 -9.50
N ASP A 63 36.76 3.83 -9.63
CA ASP A 63 35.66 3.40 -10.51
C ASP A 63 34.28 3.47 -9.82
N VAL A 64 34.25 3.63 -8.50
CA VAL A 64 33.06 3.46 -7.67
C VAL A 64 33.21 4.35 -6.44
N ALA A 65 32.43 5.42 -6.33
CA ALA A 65 32.43 6.35 -5.18
C ALA A 65 30.98 6.72 -4.82
N HIS A 66 30.71 7.00 -3.54
CA HIS A 66 29.41 7.52 -3.12
C HIS A 66 29.31 9.01 -3.49
N SER A 67 30.37 9.76 -3.19
CA SER A 67 30.58 11.14 -3.61
C SER A 67 32.06 11.38 -3.94
N GLY A 68 32.37 12.16 -5.00
CA GLY A 68 33.76 12.45 -5.37
C GLY A 68 34.44 11.46 -6.34
N VAL A 69 35.76 11.22 -6.17
CA VAL A 69 36.63 10.57 -7.18
C VAL A 69 37.16 9.20 -6.75
N GLN A 70 37.12 8.83 -5.46
CA GLN A 70 37.70 7.57 -4.96
C GLN A 70 36.95 6.99 -3.75
N SER A 71 36.93 5.66 -3.61
CA SER A 71 36.52 4.94 -2.39
C SER A 71 37.59 3.92 -1.98
N GLU A 72 37.50 3.41 -0.76
CA GLU A 72 38.38 2.34 -0.28
C GLU A 72 37.77 0.95 -0.58
N LYS A 73 38.54 0.05 -1.21
CA LYS A 73 38.03 -1.24 -1.68
C LYS A 73 38.75 -2.44 -1.06
N PHE A 74 37.96 -3.40 -0.58
CA PHE A 74 38.40 -4.77 -0.33
C PHE A 74 38.50 -5.54 -1.66
N ALA A 75 39.68 -5.57 -2.29
CA ALA A 75 39.84 -5.96 -3.68
C ALA A 75 39.80 -7.48 -3.95
N TYR A 76 40.07 -8.31 -2.92
CA TYR A 76 40.12 -9.77 -3.03
C TYR A 76 39.03 -10.45 -2.22
N TYR A 77 38.30 -11.35 -2.88
CA TYR A 77 37.22 -12.11 -2.27
C TYR A 77 37.71 -13.14 -1.24
N TYR A 78 38.91 -13.71 -1.43
CA TYR A 78 39.40 -14.89 -0.71
C TYR A 78 40.02 -14.62 0.65
N ASP A 79 40.30 -13.36 0.98
CA ASP A 79 41.09 -13.03 2.17
C ASP A 79 40.22 -12.47 3.30
N VAL A 80 40.79 -12.37 4.49
CA VAL A 80 40.23 -11.56 5.60
C VAL A 80 41.21 -10.44 5.88
N GLY A 81 40.74 -9.32 6.42
CA GLY A 81 41.68 -8.28 6.84
C GLY A 81 41.01 -7.03 7.35
N ALA A 82 41.82 -6.06 7.72
CA ALA A 82 41.34 -4.82 8.31
C ALA A 82 42.05 -3.61 7.73
N ILE A 83 41.29 -2.54 7.55
CA ILE A 83 41.79 -1.21 7.23
C ILE A 83 41.69 -0.40 8.50
N VAL A 84 42.77 0.28 8.91
CA VAL A 84 42.86 0.87 10.25
C VAL A 84 43.30 2.31 10.22
N GLN A 85 42.75 3.11 11.13
CA GLN A 85 43.07 4.51 11.29
C GLN A 85 43.24 4.89 12.75
N ASN A 86 44.36 5.53 13.07
CA ASN A 86 44.59 6.15 14.36
C ASN A 86 44.11 7.60 14.29
N LEU A 87 43.37 8.05 15.31
CA LEU A 87 42.71 9.37 15.27
C LEU A 87 43.42 10.47 16.05
N ASP A 88 44.57 10.17 16.67
CA ASP A 88 45.39 11.10 17.48
C ASP A 88 44.59 11.93 18.51
N VAL A 89 43.47 11.38 18.97
CA VAL A 89 42.56 11.91 20.00
C VAL A 89 42.28 10.86 21.07
N GLN A 90 41.82 11.32 22.23
CA GLN A 90 41.53 10.48 23.40
C GLN A 90 40.03 10.38 23.67
N TRP A 91 39.60 9.24 24.22
CA TRP A 91 38.22 9.02 24.64
C TRP A 91 37.85 9.91 25.82
N ASP A 92 36.66 10.53 25.77
CA ASP A 92 36.06 11.32 26.84
C ASP A 92 34.67 10.78 27.15
N SER A 93 34.54 10.19 28.34
CA SER A 93 33.30 9.57 28.79
C SER A 93 32.16 10.54 29.06
N ALA A 94 32.41 11.86 29.06
CA ALA A 94 31.38 12.89 29.21
C ALA A 94 30.75 13.34 27.87
N LYS A 95 31.17 12.76 26.74
CA LYS A 95 30.75 13.17 25.39
C LYS A 95 29.88 12.12 24.72
N THR A 96 29.17 12.53 23.67
CA THR A 96 28.50 11.61 22.74
C THR A 96 29.24 11.63 21.42
N TYR A 97 29.45 10.45 20.84
CA TYR A 97 30.16 10.28 19.59
C TYR A 97 29.23 9.75 18.51
N GLU A 98 29.48 10.14 17.26
CA GLU A 98 28.80 9.58 16.11
C GLU A 98 29.82 9.01 15.14
N PHE A 99 29.46 7.87 14.58
CA PHE A 99 30.17 7.18 13.52
C PHE A 99 29.23 7.03 12.32
N SER A 100 29.69 7.27 11.10
CA SER A 100 28.97 6.83 9.92
C SER A 100 29.87 6.53 8.74
N ILE A 101 29.45 5.59 7.89
CA ILE A 101 30.08 5.29 6.60
C ILE A 101 29.01 5.06 5.54
N TRP A 102 29.39 5.29 4.29
CA TRP A 102 28.69 4.69 3.16
C TRP A 102 29.43 3.43 2.74
N MET A 103 28.68 2.37 2.49
CA MET A 103 29.22 1.13 1.94
C MET A 103 28.40 0.67 0.75
N LEU A 104 29.07 0.09 -0.23
CA LEU A 104 28.48 -0.55 -1.39
C LEU A 104 29.05 -1.95 -1.55
N SER A 105 28.16 -2.90 -1.82
CA SER A 105 28.53 -4.25 -2.25
C SER A 105 28.29 -4.37 -3.75
N SER A 106 29.36 -4.49 -4.53
CA SER A 106 29.32 -4.54 -6.00
C SER A 106 30.43 -5.46 -6.53
N ASP A 107 30.43 -5.74 -7.82
CA ASP A 107 31.27 -6.74 -8.49
C ASP A 107 31.13 -8.14 -7.88
N PRO A 108 30.17 -8.96 -8.33
CA PRO A 108 30.09 -10.35 -7.88
C PRO A 108 31.34 -11.14 -8.29
N GLY A 109 31.81 -12.01 -7.40
CA GLY A 109 32.96 -12.88 -7.68
C GLY A 109 32.66 -13.87 -8.82
N THR A 110 33.66 -14.15 -9.66
CA THR A 110 33.54 -15.12 -10.79
C THR A 110 33.67 -16.60 -10.38
N GLY A 111 33.75 -16.89 -9.07
CA GLY A 111 33.95 -18.23 -8.49
C GLY A 111 32.83 -18.66 -7.54
N ALA A 112 33.02 -19.79 -6.85
CA ALA A 112 32.06 -20.35 -5.89
C ALA A 112 32.04 -19.62 -4.53
N ASN A 113 32.05 -18.28 -4.54
CA ASN A 113 31.98 -17.46 -3.34
C ASN A 113 30.53 -17.48 -2.81
N THR A 114 30.33 -17.91 -1.57
CA THR A 114 28.99 -18.06 -0.97
C THR A 114 28.78 -17.23 0.29
N ASN A 115 29.84 -16.62 0.83
CA ASN A 115 29.74 -15.90 2.10
C ASN A 115 29.23 -14.49 1.87
N ALA A 116 28.45 -13.97 2.82
CA ALA A 116 27.97 -12.60 2.80
C ALA A 116 29.14 -11.61 2.80
N SER A 117 29.03 -10.55 2.00
CA SER A 117 29.98 -9.43 1.98
C SER A 117 29.72 -8.56 3.19
N ILE A 118 30.50 -8.77 4.26
CA ILE A 118 30.30 -8.09 5.53
C ILE A 118 31.51 -7.29 5.99
N ILE A 119 31.27 -6.14 6.64
CA ILE A 119 32.29 -5.33 7.34
C ILE A 119 31.95 -5.17 8.82
N ASN A 120 32.93 -5.31 9.71
CA ASN A 120 32.82 -4.91 11.13
C ASN A 120 33.66 -3.67 11.38
N VAL A 121 33.06 -2.61 11.90
CA VAL A 121 33.77 -1.43 12.39
C VAL A 121 34.01 -1.56 13.89
N GLY A 122 35.27 -1.71 14.28
CA GLY A 122 35.68 -1.76 15.67
C GLY A 122 36.30 -0.45 16.14
N LEU A 123 36.00 -0.08 17.39
CA LEU A 123 36.68 0.93 18.18
C LEU A 123 37.74 0.25 19.03
N TYR A 124 38.96 0.73 18.92
CA TYR A 124 40.12 0.24 19.65
C TYR A 124 40.76 1.39 20.41
N THR A 125 41.29 1.11 21.59
CA THR A 125 41.91 2.11 22.45
C THR A 125 43.33 1.74 22.86
N SER A 126 44.14 2.74 23.22
CA SER A 126 45.53 2.58 23.63
C SER A 126 45.84 3.39 24.89
N THR A 127 46.44 2.72 25.88
CA THR A 127 46.99 3.36 27.09
C THR A 127 48.43 3.85 26.92
N ASN A 128 49.08 3.56 25.78
CA ASN A 128 50.52 3.74 25.57
C ASN A 128 50.85 4.70 24.42
N GLY A 129 50.11 5.80 24.25
CA GLY A 129 50.44 6.83 23.25
C GLY A 129 50.36 6.31 21.81
N GLY A 130 49.29 5.59 21.48
CA GLY A 130 49.04 5.02 20.13
C GLY A 130 50.00 3.92 19.65
N THR A 131 50.86 3.35 20.50
CA THR A 131 51.84 2.33 20.08
C THR A 131 51.25 0.93 19.89
N SER A 132 50.17 0.60 20.59
CA SER A 132 49.45 -0.67 20.48
C SER A 132 48.00 -0.50 20.91
N TYR A 133 47.07 -0.95 20.07
CA TYR A 133 45.64 -0.77 20.30
C TYR A 133 44.96 -2.09 20.67
N ASN A 134 44.12 -2.06 21.70
CA ASN A 134 43.28 -3.17 22.12
C ASN A 134 41.83 -2.92 21.73
N TYR A 135 41.10 -3.98 21.42
CA TYR A 135 39.67 -3.89 21.14
C TYR A 135 38.93 -3.33 22.37
N ALA A 136 38.18 -2.25 22.18
CA ALA A 136 37.37 -1.63 23.23
C ALA A 136 35.88 -1.90 23.00
N SER A 137 35.40 -1.65 21.77
CA SER A 137 34.01 -1.86 21.41
C SER A 137 33.85 -2.10 19.92
N THR A 138 32.66 -2.56 19.52
CA THR A 138 32.27 -2.61 18.11
C THR A 138 31.29 -1.47 17.85
N LEU A 139 31.65 -0.55 16.96
CA LEU A 139 30.76 0.52 16.51
C LEU A 139 29.69 -0.04 15.59
N TYR A 140 30.07 -1.02 14.76
CA TYR A 140 29.19 -1.66 13.81
C TYR A 140 29.68 -3.10 13.57
N SER A 141 28.83 -4.12 13.70
CA SER A 141 29.23 -5.52 13.38
C SER A 141 28.46 -6.02 12.17
N ALA A 142 29.07 -6.77 11.27
CA ALA A 142 28.41 -7.40 10.13
C ALA A 142 27.61 -6.45 9.20
N ALA A 143 28.11 -5.23 8.92
CA ALA A 143 27.59 -4.32 7.90
C ALA A 143 27.45 -5.04 6.57
N GLN A 144 26.22 -5.11 6.07
CA GLN A 144 25.87 -5.77 4.83
C GLN A 144 24.79 -4.96 4.12
N ASN A 145 25.01 -4.63 2.85
CA ASN A 145 23.99 -3.96 2.05
C ASN A 145 22.73 -4.82 1.91
N SER A 146 21.60 -4.15 1.97
CA SER A 146 20.26 -4.69 1.72
C SER A 146 20.09 -5.29 0.32
N ALA A 147 20.82 -4.76 -0.66
CA ALA A 147 20.91 -5.26 -2.03
C ALA A 147 22.31 -5.00 -2.63
N ALA A 148 22.66 -5.75 -3.68
CA ALA A 148 23.85 -5.47 -4.48
C ALA A 148 23.66 -4.18 -5.29
N ASP A 149 24.76 -3.49 -5.59
CA ASP A 149 24.80 -2.26 -6.39
C ASP A 149 24.00 -1.07 -5.81
N VAL A 150 23.74 -1.09 -4.50
CA VAL A 150 23.09 0.01 -3.74
C VAL A 150 24.05 0.52 -2.66
N TRP A 151 24.36 1.81 -2.69
CA TRP A 151 25.06 2.48 -1.58
C TRP A 151 24.12 2.57 -0.38
N GLU A 152 24.60 2.16 0.80
CA GLU A 152 23.83 2.19 2.03
C GLU A 152 24.67 2.83 3.14
N LYS A 153 24.06 3.72 3.91
CA LYS A 153 24.70 4.38 5.04
C LYS A 153 24.59 3.51 6.28
N PHE A 154 25.72 3.28 6.93
CA PHE A 154 25.82 2.59 8.21
C PHE A 154 26.28 3.58 9.26
N ALA A 155 25.46 3.83 10.27
CA ALA A 155 25.77 4.79 11.32
C ALA A 155 25.58 4.19 12.72
N ALA A 156 26.31 4.73 13.68
CA ALA A 156 26.21 4.37 15.08
C ALA A 156 26.45 5.61 15.95
N VAL A 157 25.68 5.75 17.02
CA VAL A 157 25.91 6.74 18.07
C VAL A 157 26.41 6.00 19.30
N VAL A 158 27.49 6.50 19.90
CA VAL A 158 28.07 5.92 21.11
C VAL A 158 28.04 6.96 22.22
N ASP A 159 27.31 6.64 23.29
CA ASP A 159 27.39 7.38 24.54
C ASP A 159 28.77 7.14 25.17
N GLY A 160 29.52 8.22 25.43
CA GLY A 160 30.84 8.21 26.06
C GLY A 160 30.85 7.42 27.37
N ALA A 161 29.76 7.49 28.13
CA ALA A 161 29.63 6.82 29.42
C ALA A 161 29.69 5.28 29.31
N SER A 162 29.28 4.74 28.15
CA SER A 162 29.28 3.29 27.89
C SER A 162 30.68 2.67 27.90
N LEU A 163 31.71 3.48 27.70
CA LEU A 163 33.13 3.09 27.73
C LEU A 163 33.92 3.89 28.77
N SER A 164 33.30 4.27 29.88
CA SER A 164 33.94 5.00 30.98
C SER A 164 35.21 4.35 31.55
N GLY A 165 35.41 3.04 31.35
CA GLY A 165 36.65 2.34 31.69
C GLY A 165 37.86 2.68 30.81
N HIS A 166 37.65 3.37 29.68
CA HIS A 166 38.65 3.74 28.68
C HIS A 166 38.89 5.25 28.60
N ASP A 167 38.41 6.02 29.58
CA ASP A 167 38.55 7.47 29.65
C ASP A 167 40.04 7.90 29.57
N GLY A 168 40.34 8.79 28.63
CA GLY A 168 41.69 9.29 28.36
C GLY A 168 42.60 8.37 27.52
N GLU A 169 42.11 7.25 26.99
CA GLU A 169 42.87 6.36 26.10
C GLU A 169 42.82 6.83 24.62
N ASP A 170 43.91 6.68 23.86
CA ASP A 170 43.97 7.10 22.45
C ASP A 170 43.10 6.20 21.57
N ILE A 171 42.45 6.76 20.54
CA ILE A 171 41.45 6.06 19.72
C ILE A 171 42.01 5.57 18.37
N GLN A 172 41.59 4.36 17.96
CA GLN A 172 41.76 3.80 16.61
C GLN A 172 40.43 3.21 16.11
N ILE A 173 40.13 3.41 14.83
CA ILE A 173 39.00 2.79 14.13
C ILE A 173 39.53 1.69 13.20
N ARG A 174 38.86 0.54 13.17
CA ARG A 174 39.19 -0.57 12.26
C ARG A 174 37.98 -1.03 11.47
N PHE A 175 38.11 -1.05 10.15
CA PHE A 175 37.18 -1.66 9.21
C PHE A 175 37.64 -3.07 8.89
N ASN A 176 36.99 -4.07 9.48
CA ASN A 176 37.38 -5.46 9.36
C ASN A 176 36.47 -6.14 8.34
N LYS A 177 37.03 -6.84 7.37
CA LYS A 177 36.38 -7.89 6.59
C LYS A 177 36.61 -9.22 7.30
N PRO A 178 35.66 -9.71 8.12
CA PRO A 178 35.87 -10.86 8.98
C PRO A 178 35.81 -12.19 8.22
N THR A 179 35.27 -12.21 6.99
CA THR A 179 35.04 -13.45 6.21
C THR A 179 35.80 -13.45 4.89
N ALA A 180 36.42 -14.60 4.60
CA ALA A 180 36.94 -14.97 3.28
C ALA A 180 35.80 -15.48 2.38
N ASN A 181 36.05 -15.58 1.07
CA ASN A 181 35.12 -16.07 0.03
C ASN A 181 33.80 -15.28 -0.06
N THR A 182 33.86 -13.94 -0.01
CA THR A 182 32.67 -13.07 -0.05
C THR A 182 32.03 -13.01 -1.45
N LEU A 183 30.71 -12.89 -1.51
CA LEU A 183 29.91 -12.86 -2.75
C LEU A 183 30.24 -11.65 -3.63
N TYR A 184 30.40 -10.47 -3.02
CA TYR A 184 30.67 -9.19 -3.68
C TYR A 184 31.94 -8.55 -3.10
N ARG A 185 32.58 -7.65 -3.86
CA ARG A 185 33.56 -6.71 -3.29
C ARG A 185 32.83 -5.67 -2.48
N MET A 186 33.56 -5.05 -1.57
CA MET A 186 33.03 -4.02 -0.67
C MET A 186 33.82 -2.75 -0.86
N TYR A 187 33.08 -1.66 -1.01
CA TYR A 187 33.56 -0.30 -1.18
C TYR A 187 33.09 0.51 0.03
N ILE A 188 33.97 1.33 0.62
CA ILE A 188 33.68 2.21 1.75
C ILE A 188 34.03 3.65 1.34
N ASP A 189 33.15 4.59 1.67
CA ASP A 189 33.31 6.01 1.37
C ASP A 189 32.61 6.90 2.43
N ASP A 190 32.89 8.20 2.42
CA ASP A 190 32.29 9.23 3.29
C ASP A 190 32.26 8.80 4.79
N VAL A 191 33.43 8.66 5.40
CA VAL A 191 33.65 8.06 6.73
C VAL A 191 33.81 9.10 7.83
N VAL A 192 32.77 9.23 8.64
CA VAL A 192 32.74 10.23 9.71
C VAL A 192 32.89 9.57 11.08
N PHE A 193 33.76 10.11 11.93
CA PHE A 193 33.78 9.83 13.36
C PHE A 193 34.19 11.04 14.17
N GLY A 194 33.42 11.37 15.20
CA GLY A 194 33.74 12.52 16.04
C GLY A 194 32.73 12.83 17.12
N GLU A 195 32.98 13.92 17.84
CA GLU A 195 32.04 14.50 18.81
C GLU A 195 30.77 14.95 18.10
N LYS A 196 29.62 14.51 18.63
CA LYS A 196 28.29 14.97 18.22
C LYS A 196 27.84 16.06 19.18
N GLU A 197 27.69 17.30 18.69
CA GLU A 197 26.95 18.30 19.47
C GLU A 197 25.47 17.93 19.50
N PRO A 198 24.73 18.22 20.58
CA PRO A 198 23.28 18.19 20.53
C PRO A 198 22.80 19.19 19.48
N ASP A 199 21.78 18.84 18.70
CA ASP A 199 21.12 19.80 17.83
C ASP A 199 20.72 21.04 18.66
N PRO A 200 20.91 22.27 18.14
CA PRO A 200 20.41 23.44 18.83
C PRO A 200 18.90 23.25 19.04
N PRO A 201 18.39 23.46 20.26
CA PRO A 201 16.99 23.23 20.53
C PRO A 201 16.16 24.08 19.58
N PRO A 202 15.06 23.55 19.02
CA PRO A 202 14.19 24.30 18.14
C PRO A 202 13.75 25.65 18.76
N PRO A 203 13.35 26.64 17.97
CA PRO A 203 12.89 27.92 18.51
C PRO A 203 11.80 27.71 19.57
N ASN A 204 11.95 28.36 20.74
CA ASN A 204 10.95 28.27 21.80
C ASN A 204 9.65 28.91 21.30
N GLN A 205 8.59 28.12 21.21
CA GLN A 205 7.24 28.49 20.79
C GLN A 205 6.43 29.09 21.93
N LEU A 206 6.90 28.98 23.17
CA LEU A 206 6.30 29.73 24.27
C LEU A 206 6.60 31.22 24.05
N GLU A 207 5.56 32.02 23.83
CA GLU A 207 5.69 33.48 23.80
C GLU A 207 6.09 33.96 25.20
N ASP A 208 7.37 34.27 25.42
CA ASP A 208 7.87 34.75 26.70
C ASP A 208 7.97 36.29 26.77
N PRO A 209 6.94 36.93 27.35
CA PRO A 209 7.18 38.03 28.28
C PRO A 209 6.46 37.84 29.63
N GLY A 210 5.86 36.67 29.88
CA GLY A 210 4.79 36.51 30.87
C GLY A 210 5.03 35.50 31.98
N PHE A 211 6.04 34.62 31.92
CA PHE A 211 6.46 33.88 33.12
C PHE A 211 6.97 34.86 34.20
N GLU A 212 7.50 35.99 33.72
CA GLU A 212 8.03 37.15 34.46
C GLU A 212 6.99 38.23 34.85
N GLY A 213 5.71 38.03 34.52
CA GLY A 213 4.75 39.13 34.38
C GLY A 213 3.36 38.93 35.02
N ILE A 214 3.18 37.99 35.95
CA ILE A 214 1.84 37.78 36.56
C ILE A 214 1.49 38.97 37.47
N ALA A 215 0.62 39.86 36.98
CA ALA A 215 0.01 40.93 37.75
C ALA A 215 -1.52 40.71 37.84
N GLY A 216 -1.96 39.81 38.72
CA GLY A 216 -3.38 39.64 39.09
C GLY A 216 -3.94 38.22 38.94
N ASN A 217 -5.20 38.03 39.36
CA ASN A 217 -5.89 36.74 39.48
C ASN A 217 -6.95 36.47 38.37
N GLU A 218 -6.95 37.18 37.23
CA GLU A 218 -7.99 37.01 36.18
C GLU A 218 -7.45 36.88 34.75
N SER A 219 -8.18 36.12 33.92
CA SER A 219 -7.87 35.79 32.52
C SER A 219 -7.94 37.00 31.57
N ASN A 220 -6.98 37.15 30.65
CA ASN A 220 -7.13 37.97 29.45
C ASN A 220 -7.06 37.08 28.19
N ALA A 221 -7.72 37.48 27.12
CA ALA A 221 -8.03 36.63 25.96
C ALA A 221 -6.91 36.52 24.89
N GLY A 222 -5.63 36.67 25.24
CA GLY A 222 -4.58 36.39 24.26
C GLY A 222 -3.17 36.64 24.75
N THR A 223 -2.39 35.57 24.91
CA THR A 223 -0.91 35.55 24.98
C THR A 223 -0.20 35.85 26.31
N SER A 224 -0.51 35.15 27.41
CA SER A 224 0.42 35.02 28.56
C SER A 224 0.25 33.66 29.25
N PRO A 225 1.29 33.09 29.92
CA PRO A 225 1.12 31.90 30.74
C PRO A 225 0.11 32.16 31.86
N TRP A 226 -0.81 31.22 32.07
CA TRP A 226 -1.92 31.34 33.01
C TRP A 226 -2.03 30.07 33.87
N GLY A 227 -2.46 30.22 35.12
CA GLY A 227 -3.14 29.11 35.81
C GLY A 227 -4.56 29.02 35.26
N THR A 228 -5.01 27.85 34.81
CA THR A 228 -6.41 27.67 34.40
C THR A 228 -7.35 27.81 35.60
N VAL A 229 -8.37 28.66 35.47
CA VAL A 229 -9.47 28.77 36.43
C VAL A 229 -10.58 27.80 36.04
N GLY A 230 -10.81 26.85 36.94
CA GLY A 230 -11.81 25.79 36.95
C GLY A 230 -11.78 25.03 38.29
N GLU A 231 -10.63 25.09 38.98
CA GLU A 231 -10.40 24.58 40.34
C GLU A 231 -9.83 25.66 41.29
N GLY A 232 -9.97 26.94 40.92
CA GLY A 232 -9.43 28.07 41.68
C GLY A 232 -10.47 28.76 42.56
N GLN A 233 -10.26 28.75 43.89
CA GLN A 233 -10.60 29.86 44.80
C GLN A 233 -9.71 29.91 46.06
N ASP A 234 -8.37 29.75 45.97
CA ASP A 234 -7.55 29.96 47.20
C ASP A 234 -6.09 30.49 47.04
N GLY A 235 -5.63 30.91 45.84
CA GLY A 235 -4.31 31.55 45.69
C GLY A 235 -3.11 30.60 45.62
N SER A 236 -3.24 29.51 44.85
CA SER A 236 -2.34 28.36 44.77
C SER A 236 -0.99 28.60 44.07
N PHE A 237 -0.86 29.69 43.34
CA PHE A 237 0.34 30.02 42.57
C PHE A 237 0.84 31.40 42.98
N VAL A 238 2.12 31.47 43.33
CA VAL A 238 2.80 32.74 43.60
C VAL A 238 4.02 32.77 42.68
N THR A 239 4.02 33.69 41.72
CA THR A 239 5.26 34.06 41.03
C THR A 239 6.09 34.94 41.96
N GLY A 240 7.40 34.76 41.91
CA GLY A 240 8.29 35.50 42.77
C GLY A 240 9.71 35.55 42.21
N THR A 241 10.46 36.54 42.70
CA THR A 241 11.90 36.68 42.45
C THR A 241 12.74 35.91 43.46
N ASP A 242 12.11 35.06 44.29
CA ASP A 242 12.78 34.30 45.33
C ASP A 242 13.01 32.88 44.83
N ARG A 243 14.28 32.46 44.70
CA ARG A 243 14.69 31.17 44.14
C ARG A 243 14.30 30.98 42.67
N PHE A 244 15.08 31.58 41.79
CA PHE A 244 15.02 31.45 40.33
C PHE A 244 16.25 30.69 39.80
N LYS A 245 16.13 30.12 38.61
CA LYS A 245 17.20 29.37 37.94
C LYS A 245 18.16 30.29 37.18
N SER A 246 17.67 31.35 36.54
CA SER A 246 18.46 32.20 35.64
C SER A 246 18.09 33.69 35.69
N ASP A 247 18.49 34.41 36.75
CA ASP A 247 18.30 35.88 36.92
C ASP A 247 16.87 36.43 36.59
N SER A 248 15.84 35.56 36.71
CA SER A 248 14.43 35.72 36.30
C SER A 248 13.44 35.48 37.47
N GLN A 249 12.14 35.36 37.21
CA GLN A 249 11.10 34.95 38.16
C GLN A 249 10.77 33.46 37.99
N SER A 250 10.42 32.80 39.10
CA SER A 250 9.95 31.42 39.09
C SER A 250 8.50 31.31 39.58
N ALA A 251 7.80 30.28 39.13
CA ALA A 251 6.44 29.99 39.57
C ALA A 251 6.45 28.95 40.69
N LYS A 252 5.81 29.27 41.83
CA LYS A 252 5.73 28.38 42.99
C LYS A 252 4.37 27.70 43.09
N PHE A 253 4.37 26.37 43.19
CA PHE A 253 3.21 25.60 43.66
C PHE A 253 3.12 25.73 45.19
N THR A 254 2.17 26.51 45.67
CA THR A 254 2.16 27.04 47.05
C THR A 254 1.44 26.15 48.06
N PHE A 255 0.54 25.27 47.61
CA PHE A 255 -0.26 24.43 48.52
C PHE A 255 0.01 22.95 48.38
N TYR A 256 0.01 22.31 49.55
CA TYR A 256 0.12 20.88 49.66
C TYR A 256 -1.16 20.17 49.24
N PHE A 257 -2.36 20.76 49.38
CA PHE A 257 -3.63 20.03 49.39
C PHE A 257 -4.28 19.73 48.02
N ASP A 258 -4.11 20.59 47.01
CA ASP A 258 -4.89 20.52 45.76
C ASP A 258 -4.04 20.22 44.52
N ASP A 259 -4.71 19.75 43.47
CA ASP A 259 -4.17 19.59 42.13
C ASP A 259 -4.08 20.97 41.46
N GLY A 260 -3.15 21.12 40.50
CA GLY A 260 -2.98 22.41 39.84
C GLY A 260 -1.98 22.36 38.71
N SER A 261 -2.30 23.07 37.62
CA SER A 261 -1.49 23.16 36.42
C SER A 261 -1.19 24.62 36.04
N ILE A 262 0.05 24.87 35.62
CA ILE A 262 0.40 26.09 34.89
C ILE A 262 0.23 25.77 33.40
N VAL A 263 -0.54 26.58 32.67
CA VAL A 263 -0.84 26.32 31.26
C VAL A 263 -0.51 27.51 30.37
N GLN A 264 -0.25 27.24 29.09
CA GLN A 264 -0.15 28.29 28.08
C GLN A 264 -0.84 27.85 26.80
N ASN A 265 -1.79 28.66 26.33
CA ASN A 265 -2.45 28.47 25.04
C ASN A 265 -1.61 29.14 23.95
N LEU A 266 -1.32 28.41 22.89
CA LEU A 266 -0.46 28.86 21.81
C LEU A 266 -1.30 29.14 20.57
N THR A 267 -0.88 30.15 19.80
CA THR A 267 -1.44 30.43 18.47
C THR A 267 -0.90 29.44 17.44
N ASN A 268 0.24 28.81 17.73
CA ASN A 268 0.75 27.64 17.02
C ASN A 268 -0.27 26.50 17.03
N GLN A 269 -0.39 25.85 15.87
CA GLN A 269 -1.26 24.72 15.67
C GLN A 269 -0.44 23.44 15.56
N ILE A 270 -1.08 22.30 15.83
CA ILE A 270 -0.48 20.98 15.62
C ILE A 270 -0.18 20.81 14.13
N ASP A 271 1.08 20.43 13.89
CA ASP A 271 1.62 19.90 12.65
C ASP A 271 2.16 18.52 12.96
N SER A 272 1.45 17.49 12.53
CA SER A 272 1.77 16.09 12.80
C SER A 272 3.05 15.61 12.09
N THR A 273 3.65 16.42 11.21
CA THR A 273 4.97 16.17 10.63
C THR A 273 6.12 16.65 11.51
N MET A 274 5.82 17.33 12.61
CA MET A 274 6.78 17.93 13.52
C MET A 274 6.79 17.19 14.87
N ASP A 275 7.97 16.87 15.39
CA ASP A 275 8.14 16.42 16.76
C ASP A 275 8.13 17.63 17.71
N TYR A 276 7.39 17.50 18.81
CA TYR A 276 7.31 18.53 19.84
C TYR A 276 8.23 18.17 20.99
N THR A 277 9.06 19.11 21.43
CA THR A 277 9.94 18.91 22.59
C THR A 277 9.56 19.90 23.67
N ALA A 278 9.33 19.43 24.89
CA ALA A 278 9.07 20.32 26.03
C ALA A 278 10.09 20.10 27.14
N SER A 279 10.43 21.17 27.86
CA SER A 279 11.21 21.07 29.09
C SER A 279 10.82 22.12 30.13
N VAL A 280 11.14 21.84 31.38
CA VAL A 280 10.99 22.79 32.50
C VAL A 280 12.06 22.53 33.54
N TRP A 281 12.60 23.60 34.13
CA TRP A 281 13.41 23.48 35.33
C TRP A 281 12.51 23.41 36.54
N MET A 282 12.82 22.52 37.47
CA MET A 282 12.09 22.34 38.71
C MET A 282 13.02 22.27 39.92
N LEU A 283 12.57 22.81 41.04
CA LEU A 283 13.25 22.82 42.33
C LEU A 283 12.25 22.42 43.42
N THR A 284 12.61 21.45 44.25
CA THR A 284 11.88 21.11 45.48
C THR A 284 12.53 21.73 46.69
N ASP A 285 11.74 22.48 47.47
CA ASP A 285 12.20 23.14 48.71
C ASP A 285 12.11 22.19 49.92
N GLU A 286 12.35 22.69 51.13
CA GLU A 286 12.27 21.94 52.39
C GLU A 286 10.91 21.25 52.61
N ALA A 287 10.96 20.09 53.28
CA ALA A 287 9.80 19.26 53.60
C ALA A 287 8.76 19.99 54.45
N SER A 288 7.50 19.63 54.24
CA SER A 288 6.38 20.16 55.00
C SER A 288 6.45 19.71 56.45
N THR A 289 6.06 20.60 57.37
CA THR A 289 5.95 20.30 58.79
C THR A 289 4.63 19.65 59.18
N GLU A 290 3.68 19.56 58.25
CA GLU A 290 2.35 18.97 58.47
C GLU A 290 2.36 17.46 58.19
N ALA A 291 1.85 16.67 59.12
CA ALA A 291 1.94 15.20 59.08
C ALA A 291 1.09 14.54 57.97
N SER A 292 0.14 15.25 57.37
CA SER A 292 -0.67 14.77 56.25
C SER A 292 0.06 14.79 54.90
N HIS A 293 1.18 15.50 54.80
CA HIS A 293 1.89 15.73 53.54
C HIS A 293 2.95 14.66 53.30
N THR A 294 2.51 13.52 52.78
CA THR A 294 3.33 12.29 52.66
C THR A 294 3.63 11.91 51.21
N ASN A 295 2.97 12.53 50.23
CA ASN A 295 3.13 12.17 48.83
C ASN A 295 4.41 12.78 48.23
N PRO A 296 4.99 12.19 47.19
CA PRO A 296 6.13 12.77 46.48
C PRO A 296 5.71 14.08 45.77
N PRO A 297 6.56 15.13 45.80
CA PRO A 297 6.35 16.37 45.06
C PRO A 297 6.69 16.16 43.57
N SER A 298 5.76 15.59 42.80
CA SER A 298 6.00 15.29 41.38
C SER A 298 5.27 16.23 40.40
N LEU A 299 5.87 16.38 39.22
CA LEU A 299 5.42 17.24 38.12
C LEU A 299 5.27 16.43 36.83
N ALA A 300 4.23 16.73 36.05
CA ALA A 300 4.06 16.29 34.67
C ALA A 300 4.15 17.47 33.69
N ILE A 301 4.59 17.17 32.47
CA ILE A 301 4.52 18.08 31.32
C ILE A 301 3.59 17.43 30.29
N GLU A 302 2.49 18.08 29.97
CA GLU A 302 1.42 17.54 29.11
C GLU A 302 1.07 18.48 27.96
N LEU A 303 0.63 17.89 26.85
CA LEU A 303 0.10 18.57 25.66
C LEU A 303 -1.41 18.33 25.60
N TYR A 304 -2.16 19.41 25.40
CA TYR A 304 -3.59 19.42 25.14
C TYR A 304 -3.82 20.17 23.83
N ALA A 305 -4.90 19.86 23.12
CA ALA A 305 -5.24 20.55 21.88
C ALA A 305 -6.74 20.79 21.72
N SER A 306 -7.08 21.81 20.91
CA SER A 306 -8.45 22.23 20.63
C SER A 306 -8.57 22.83 19.24
N SER A 307 -9.67 22.57 18.54
CA SER A 307 -10.04 23.27 17.30
C SER A 307 -10.33 24.77 17.51
N THR A 308 -10.54 25.21 18.76
CA THR A 308 -10.84 26.60 19.13
C THR A 308 -9.79 27.18 20.07
N LEU A 309 -9.07 28.20 19.62
CA LEU A 309 -8.09 28.92 20.45
C LEU A 309 -8.72 29.41 21.76
N GLY A 310 -8.14 29.03 22.90
CA GLY A 310 -8.54 29.52 24.21
C GLY A 310 -9.65 28.76 24.95
N SER A 311 -10.23 27.70 24.37
CA SER A 311 -11.27 26.91 25.05
C SER A 311 -11.37 25.48 24.49
N GLY A 312 -11.95 24.54 25.26
CA GLY A 312 -12.23 23.19 24.76
C GLY A 312 -11.02 22.26 24.61
N TYR A 313 -9.89 22.58 25.25
CA TYR A 313 -8.68 21.77 25.20
C TYR A 313 -8.88 20.38 25.81
N ALA A 314 -8.57 19.34 25.03
CA ALA A 314 -8.57 17.94 25.44
C ALA A 314 -7.13 17.38 25.42
N TYR A 315 -6.85 16.46 26.34
CA TYR A 315 -5.54 15.80 26.47
C TYR A 315 -5.10 15.22 25.11
N ALA A 316 -3.82 15.41 24.78
CA ALA A 316 -3.25 15.02 23.49
C ALA A 316 -1.95 14.22 23.63
N GLY A 317 -1.24 14.36 24.75
CA GLY A 317 -0.06 13.55 25.05
C GLY A 317 0.63 14.01 26.33
N THR A 318 1.51 13.18 26.85
CA THR A 318 2.39 13.51 27.98
C THR A 318 3.82 13.49 27.48
N PHE A 319 4.56 14.58 27.70
CA PHE A 319 6.00 14.60 27.44
C PHE A 319 6.70 13.77 28.54
N THR A 320 6.46 14.11 29.80
CA THR A 320 7.02 13.39 30.95
C THR A 320 6.09 13.49 32.15
N SER A 321 6.11 12.50 33.04
CA SER A 321 5.29 12.39 34.25
C SER A 321 6.12 11.82 35.41
N GLY A 322 5.64 11.98 36.65
CA GLY A 322 6.31 11.49 37.85
C GLY A 322 7.61 12.21 38.20
N ASN A 323 7.89 13.39 37.62
CA ASN A 323 9.20 14.05 37.74
C ASN A 323 9.44 14.54 39.18
N LEU A 324 10.52 14.07 39.79
CA LEU A 324 10.93 14.39 41.15
C LEU A 324 12.41 14.78 41.14
N ASN A 325 12.79 15.86 41.83
CA ASN A 325 14.21 16.17 41.99
C ASN A 325 14.93 15.07 42.76
N SER A 326 16.17 14.77 42.37
CA SER A 326 17.03 13.83 43.08
C SER A 326 17.42 14.30 44.49
N SER A 327 17.38 15.61 44.74
CA SER A 327 17.71 16.24 46.02
C SER A 327 16.93 17.53 46.25
N THR A 328 16.65 17.85 47.51
CA THR A 328 16.05 19.15 47.86
C THR A 328 17.02 20.30 47.62
N ASN A 329 16.47 21.46 47.32
CA ASN A 329 17.19 22.71 47.05
C ASN A 329 18.15 22.64 45.84
N VAL A 330 17.99 21.67 44.94
CA VAL A 330 18.72 21.56 43.67
C VAL A 330 17.75 21.76 42.51
N TRP A 331 18.11 22.62 41.57
CA TRP A 331 17.39 22.76 40.31
C TRP A 331 17.76 21.61 39.37
N GLU A 332 16.77 20.93 38.82
CA GLU A 332 16.93 19.89 37.80
C GLU A 332 15.98 20.18 36.65
N GLN A 333 16.40 19.85 35.42
CA GLN A 333 15.58 20.02 34.24
C GLN A 333 14.90 18.70 33.90
N PHE A 334 13.62 18.77 33.57
CA PHE A 334 12.84 17.66 33.06
C PHE A 334 12.45 17.98 31.62
N SER A 335 12.74 17.07 30.69
CA SER A 335 12.47 17.26 29.26
C SER A 335 12.10 15.96 28.57
N SER A 336 11.28 16.04 27.53
CA SER A 336 10.94 14.89 26.68
C SER A 336 10.32 15.35 25.35
N ILE A 337 10.02 14.39 24.47
CA ILE A 337 9.48 14.58 23.13
C ILE A 337 8.11 13.92 23.03
N VAL A 338 7.17 14.58 22.35
CA VAL A 338 5.95 13.98 21.81
C VAL A 338 6.12 13.92 20.29
N PRO A 339 6.26 12.72 19.69
CA PRO A 339 6.39 12.60 18.25
C PRO A 339 5.15 13.14 17.54
N GLY A 340 5.33 13.83 16.41
CA GLY A 340 4.23 14.42 15.64
C GLY A 340 3.18 13.40 15.21
N GLY A 341 3.62 12.17 14.92
CA GLY A 341 2.75 11.04 14.59
C GLY A 341 1.72 10.70 15.69
N THR A 342 2.01 10.99 16.95
CA THR A 342 1.07 10.83 18.09
C THR A 342 -0.12 11.79 17.99
N LEU A 343 0.09 12.93 17.32
CA LEU A 343 -0.86 14.02 17.19
C LEU A 343 -1.60 14.00 15.84
N ALA A 344 -1.35 12.98 15.01
CA ALA A 344 -1.99 12.84 13.70
C ALA A 344 -3.52 12.81 13.84
N GLY A 345 -4.20 13.58 12.98
CA GLY A 345 -5.66 13.83 13.03
C GLY A 345 -6.10 15.04 13.82
N ARG A 346 -5.18 15.64 14.57
CA ARG A 346 -5.39 16.91 15.28
C ARG A 346 -4.73 18.06 14.53
N GLU A 347 -4.43 17.86 13.25
CA GLU A 347 -3.78 18.83 12.37
C GLU A 347 -4.56 20.16 12.37
N GLY A 348 -3.87 21.26 12.63
CA GLY A 348 -4.51 22.56 12.75
C GLY A 348 -5.20 22.84 14.10
N GLU A 349 -5.24 21.91 15.06
CA GLU A 349 -5.71 22.23 16.41
C GLU A 349 -4.70 23.13 17.13
N TYR A 350 -5.20 24.13 17.87
CA TYR A 350 -4.36 24.98 18.72
C TYR A 350 -3.80 24.18 19.89
N ILE A 351 -2.56 24.48 20.28
CA ILE A 351 -1.85 23.77 21.35
C ILE A 351 -2.07 24.48 22.71
N GLN A 352 -2.22 23.69 23.76
CA GLN A 352 -2.07 24.11 25.15
C GLN A 352 -1.04 23.20 25.82
N ILE A 353 0.04 23.78 26.33
CA ILE A 353 0.98 23.03 27.19
C ILE A 353 0.56 23.18 28.65
N ARG A 354 0.74 22.12 29.45
CA ARG A 354 0.51 22.12 30.90
C ARG A 354 1.72 21.61 31.66
N PHE A 355 2.07 22.32 32.74
CA PHE A 355 3.00 21.88 33.78
C PHE A 355 2.18 21.57 35.02
N GLU A 356 1.92 20.30 35.27
CA GLU A 356 0.90 19.83 36.20
C GLU A 356 1.49 19.19 37.45
N LYS A 357 1.01 19.59 38.61
CA LYS A 357 1.30 18.90 39.87
C LYS A 357 0.44 17.64 39.94
N GLU A 358 1.08 16.48 39.99
CA GLU A 358 0.37 15.20 39.91
C GLU A 358 -0.14 14.67 41.26
N ASN A 359 0.36 15.21 42.37
CA ASN A 359 0.09 14.68 43.71
C ASN A 359 -0.44 15.75 44.67
N GLY A 360 -1.73 15.64 45.04
CA GLY A 360 -2.25 16.23 46.27
C GLY A 360 -1.48 15.74 47.52
N ASN A 361 -1.49 16.51 48.60
CA ASN A 361 -0.71 16.32 49.83
C ASN A 361 0.81 16.07 49.63
N ALA A 362 1.44 16.76 48.67
CA ALA A 362 2.88 16.66 48.40
C ALA A 362 3.72 17.00 49.64
N SER A 363 4.81 16.29 49.87
CA SER A 363 5.69 16.46 51.04
C SER A 363 6.59 17.69 50.97
N HIS A 364 6.79 18.28 49.80
CA HIS A 364 7.64 19.46 49.59
C HIS A 364 6.95 20.47 48.67
N ARG A 365 7.41 21.72 48.70
CA ARG A 365 6.99 22.76 47.75
C ARG A 365 7.80 22.65 46.48
N MET A 366 7.19 22.96 45.34
CA MET A 366 7.83 22.92 44.02
C MET A 366 7.90 24.33 43.42
N TRP A 367 9.03 24.64 42.82
CA TRP A 367 9.23 25.81 41.97
C TRP A 367 9.52 25.33 40.56
N VAL A 368 8.98 26.02 39.57
CA VAL A 368 9.29 25.79 38.15
C VAL A 368 9.75 27.08 37.48
N ASP A 369 10.66 26.95 36.54
CA ASP A 369 11.31 28.06 35.83
C ASP A 369 11.79 27.60 34.44
N ASP A 370 12.15 28.54 33.58
CA ASP A 370 12.79 28.29 32.27
C ASP A 370 12.06 27.22 31.43
N ALA A 371 10.73 27.34 31.33
CA ALA A 371 9.90 26.46 30.53
C ALA A 371 10.16 26.63 29.03
N TYR A 372 10.10 25.53 28.29
CA TYR A 372 10.40 25.47 26.88
C TYR A 372 9.43 24.54 26.16
N LEU A 373 8.98 24.96 24.97
CA LEU A 373 8.33 24.10 23.98
C LEU A 373 8.91 24.45 22.62
N GLY A 374 9.53 23.50 21.94
CA GLY A 374 9.94 23.63 20.54
C GLY A 374 9.22 22.63 19.66
N SER A 375 9.25 22.85 18.36
CA SER A 375 8.98 21.79 17.40
C SER A 375 10.04 21.76 16.30
N ALA A 376 10.36 20.57 15.82
CA ALA A 376 11.28 20.33 14.70
C ALA A 376 10.67 19.31 13.75
N THR A 377 11.05 19.35 12.48
CA THR A 377 10.63 18.33 11.51
C THR A 377 11.02 16.96 12.03
N HIS A 378 10.09 16.02 12.04
CA HIS A 378 10.38 14.65 12.41
C HIS A 378 11.48 14.10 11.49
N ALA A 379 12.52 13.52 12.08
CA ALA A 379 13.64 12.93 11.35
C ALA A 379 13.34 11.44 11.11
N PRO A 380 13.03 11.01 9.87
CA PRO A 380 12.64 9.63 9.61
C PRO A 380 13.75 8.65 10.00
N ALA A 381 13.38 7.61 10.74
CA ALA A 381 14.23 6.52 11.18
C ALA A 381 13.84 5.19 10.53
N THR A 382 14.77 4.24 10.50
CA THR A 382 14.50 2.87 10.07
C THR A 382 14.85 1.92 11.19
N TYR A 383 13.84 1.21 11.67
CA TYR A 383 13.92 0.22 12.73
C TYR A 383 13.95 -1.19 12.13
N TYR A 384 14.80 -2.05 12.66
CA TYR A 384 15.02 -3.40 12.16
C TYR A 384 14.67 -4.43 13.23
N LEU A 385 14.05 -5.52 12.80
CA LEU A 385 13.73 -6.67 13.64
C LEU A 385 14.38 -7.93 13.09
N ASP A 386 15.08 -8.67 13.95
CA ASP A 386 15.69 -9.97 13.68
C ASP A 386 15.37 -10.94 14.84
N ALA A 387 14.41 -11.84 14.63
CA ALA A 387 13.94 -12.78 15.65
C ALA A 387 15.03 -13.73 16.17
N VAL A 388 16.10 -13.93 15.40
CA VAL A 388 17.16 -14.91 15.70
C VAL A 388 18.38 -14.25 16.34
N SER A 389 18.81 -13.10 15.82
CA SER A 389 20.07 -12.45 16.19
C SER A 389 19.89 -11.09 16.87
N GLY A 390 18.66 -10.54 16.89
CA GLY A 390 18.35 -9.28 17.54
C GLY A 390 18.34 -9.39 19.07
N SER A 391 18.23 -8.23 19.72
CA SER A 391 18.01 -8.09 21.17
C SER A 391 17.16 -6.86 21.43
N ASP A 392 16.18 -6.95 22.33
CA ASP A 392 15.29 -5.82 22.66
C ASP A 392 15.98 -4.75 23.51
N SER A 393 17.19 -5.04 24.00
CA SER A 393 18.09 -4.04 24.59
C SER A 393 18.82 -3.17 23.55
N ASN A 394 18.70 -3.50 22.26
CA ASN A 394 19.33 -2.74 21.20
C ASN A 394 18.51 -1.48 20.86
N ASN A 395 19.11 -0.55 20.13
CA ASN A 395 18.43 0.66 19.68
C ASN A 395 17.51 0.47 18.45
N GLY A 396 17.55 -0.68 17.78
CA GLY A 396 16.71 -0.98 16.62
C GLY A 396 17.15 -0.32 15.30
N LEU A 397 18.07 0.64 15.31
CA LEU A 397 18.36 1.55 14.18
C LEU A 397 19.28 0.96 13.09
N SER A 398 19.64 -0.32 13.18
CA SER A 398 20.41 -1.01 12.16
C SER A 398 20.07 -2.49 12.12
N THR A 399 20.38 -3.18 11.02
CA THR A 399 20.18 -4.63 10.85
C THR A 399 20.91 -5.50 11.88
N VAL A 400 21.80 -4.90 12.66
CA VAL A 400 22.74 -5.56 13.59
C VAL A 400 22.35 -5.30 15.03
N THR A 401 21.95 -4.05 15.29
CA THR A 401 21.31 -3.63 16.54
C THR A 401 19.80 -3.75 16.42
N ALA A 402 19.32 -4.72 15.65
CA ALA A 402 17.91 -4.99 15.46
C ALA A 402 17.27 -5.42 16.78
N TRP A 403 16.00 -5.05 16.97
CA TRP A 403 15.17 -5.63 18.02
C TRP A 403 14.88 -7.10 17.72
N GLN A 404 14.57 -7.86 18.75
CA GLN A 404 14.30 -9.29 18.61
C GLN A 404 12.81 -9.57 18.48
N SER A 405 11.99 -8.89 19.28
CA SER A 405 10.57 -9.20 19.45
C SER A 405 9.66 -8.13 18.86
N MET A 406 8.41 -8.52 18.58
CA MET A 406 7.38 -7.55 18.15
C MET A 406 6.89 -6.71 19.31
N GLU A 407 6.87 -7.28 20.52
CA GLU A 407 6.46 -6.60 21.75
C GLU A 407 7.32 -5.36 22.04
N ARG A 408 8.56 -5.33 21.56
CA ARG A 408 9.42 -4.13 21.66
C ARG A 408 8.85 -2.92 20.91
N LEU A 409 8.01 -3.13 19.89
CA LEU A 409 7.35 -2.06 19.13
C LEU A 409 6.29 -1.33 19.97
N ASP A 410 5.70 -1.99 20.97
CA ASP A 410 4.69 -1.38 21.85
C ASP A 410 5.26 -0.27 22.74
N GLU A 411 6.59 -0.22 22.88
CA GLU A 411 7.31 0.79 23.67
C GLU A 411 7.68 2.04 22.85
N GLU A 412 7.41 2.04 21.54
CA GLU A 412 7.77 3.13 20.62
C GLU A 412 6.55 3.83 20.06
N THR A 413 6.76 5.03 19.52
CA THR A 413 5.76 5.76 18.74
C THR A 413 6.41 6.30 17.48
N PHE A 414 5.87 5.91 16.33
CA PHE A 414 6.49 6.14 15.04
C PHE A 414 5.93 7.38 14.34
N GLY A 415 6.79 8.06 13.59
CA GLY A 415 6.43 9.29 12.88
C GLY A 415 6.38 9.15 11.37
N THR A 416 6.32 10.31 10.73
CA THR A 416 6.24 10.45 9.28
C THR A 416 7.53 9.96 8.61
N GLY A 417 7.42 9.09 7.60
CA GLY A 417 8.57 8.51 6.90
C GLY A 417 9.34 7.43 7.66
N ASP A 418 8.98 7.13 8.92
CA ASP A 418 9.59 6.03 9.67
C ASP A 418 9.36 4.69 8.97
N ARG A 419 10.29 3.75 9.19
CA ARG A 419 10.22 2.41 8.61
C ARG A 419 10.46 1.33 9.65
N ILE A 420 9.62 0.30 9.68
CA ILE A 420 9.76 -0.89 10.54
C ILE A 420 10.01 -2.09 9.63
N LEU A 421 11.21 -2.65 9.68
CA LEU A 421 11.67 -3.67 8.75
C LEU A 421 11.88 -5.02 9.44
N PHE A 422 11.12 -6.03 9.04
CA PHE A 422 11.24 -7.40 9.53
C PHE A 422 12.18 -8.25 8.66
N LYS A 423 13.12 -8.98 9.26
CA LYS A 423 14.07 -9.78 8.49
C LYS A 423 13.40 -10.94 7.75
N ARG A 424 13.62 -11.02 6.44
CA ARG A 424 13.10 -12.11 5.60
C ARG A 424 13.54 -13.49 6.08
N GLY A 425 12.66 -14.46 5.85
CA GLY A 425 12.88 -15.86 6.20
C GLY A 425 12.72 -16.21 7.69
N GLN A 426 12.37 -15.25 8.55
CA GLN A 426 12.20 -15.46 9.99
C GLN A 426 10.73 -15.47 10.41
N THR A 427 10.48 -15.95 11.64
CA THR A 427 9.16 -15.95 12.27
C THR A 427 9.19 -15.13 13.55
N PHE A 428 8.29 -14.17 13.64
CA PHE A 428 8.05 -13.34 14.81
C PHE A 428 6.73 -13.79 15.43
N THR A 429 6.74 -14.20 16.70
CA THR A 429 5.54 -14.65 17.41
C THR A 429 5.13 -13.59 18.41
N GLY A 430 3.86 -13.21 18.42
CA GLY A 430 3.33 -12.11 19.23
C GLY A 430 2.34 -11.26 18.44
N GLY A 431 2.05 -10.08 18.97
CA GLY A 431 1.37 -9.01 18.27
C GLY A 431 1.85 -7.67 18.82
N PHE A 432 1.52 -6.58 18.15
CA PHE A 432 1.86 -5.24 18.63
C PHE A 432 0.79 -4.23 18.21
N GLU A 433 0.71 -3.14 18.95
CA GLU A 433 -0.03 -1.94 18.62
C GLU A 433 0.87 -1.01 17.78
N LEU A 434 0.44 -0.69 16.56
CA LEU A 434 1.05 0.35 15.77
C LEU A 434 0.70 1.70 16.39
N LYS A 435 1.68 2.34 17.02
CA LYS A 435 1.53 3.68 17.61
C LYS A 435 2.18 4.71 16.71
N GLY A 436 1.41 5.73 16.35
CA GLY A 436 1.87 6.82 15.49
C GLY A 436 1.35 6.71 14.06
N SER A 437 1.78 7.64 13.21
CA SER A 437 1.19 7.89 11.90
C SER A 437 2.20 8.56 10.96
N GLY A 438 2.00 8.37 9.67
CA GLY A 438 2.66 9.17 8.63
C GLY A 438 1.67 10.05 7.86
N THR A 439 2.12 10.54 6.71
CA THR A 439 1.29 11.27 5.74
C THR A 439 1.25 10.55 4.40
N PRO A 440 0.32 10.88 3.49
CA PRO A 440 0.33 10.32 2.14
C PRO A 440 1.65 10.54 1.39
N GLU A 441 2.32 11.67 1.62
CA GLU A 441 3.59 12.04 0.97
C GLU A 441 4.80 11.34 1.60
N THR A 442 4.76 11.12 2.91
CA THR A 442 5.83 10.49 3.70
C THR A 442 5.23 9.48 4.67
N PRO A 443 4.80 8.30 4.17
CA PRO A 443 4.08 7.34 4.99
C PRO A 443 4.99 6.64 5.99
N LEU A 444 4.40 6.19 7.10
CA LEU A 444 4.99 5.19 7.99
C LEU A 444 4.96 3.82 7.29
N VAL A 445 6.10 3.18 7.10
CA VAL A 445 6.20 1.94 6.31
C VAL A 445 6.59 0.75 7.16
N ILE A 446 5.74 -0.27 7.21
CA ILE A 446 6.07 -1.58 7.77
C ILE A 446 6.37 -2.53 6.61
N ASP A 447 7.60 -3.04 6.53
CA ASP A 447 8.06 -3.85 5.40
C ASP A 447 9.06 -4.93 5.86
N ALA A 448 9.75 -5.55 4.92
CA ALA A 448 10.73 -6.60 5.14
C ALA A 448 12.09 -6.25 4.53
N TYR A 449 13.18 -6.73 5.14
CA TYR A 449 14.54 -6.53 4.65
C TYR A 449 15.32 -7.85 4.53
N GLY A 450 16.41 -7.80 3.77
CA GLY A 450 17.26 -8.96 3.49
C GLY A 450 16.67 -9.93 2.47
N PRO A 451 17.41 -10.97 2.08
CA PRO A 451 16.98 -11.94 1.08
C PRO A 451 16.06 -13.03 1.67
N GLY A 452 15.29 -13.69 0.81
CA GLY A 452 14.50 -14.88 1.16
C GLY A 452 12.99 -14.66 1.14
N ASN A 453 12.25 -15.55 1.81
CA ASN A 453 10.79 -15.50 1.89
C ASN A 453 10.30 -14.30 2.73
N LYS A 454 9.04 -13.89 2.55
CA LYS A 454 8.40 -12.90 3.44
C LYS A 454 8.54 -13.32 4.92
N PRO A 455 8.84 -12.39 5.84
CA PRO A 455 8.83 -12.69 7.27
C PRO A 455 7.42 -13.11 7.69
N LEU A 456 7.33 -14.13 8.54
CA LEU A 456 6.07 -14.60 9.12
C LEU A 456 5.84 -13.89 10.45
N LEU A 457 4.81 -13.05 10.54
CA LEU A 457 4.29 -12.53 11.80
C LEU A 457 3.14 -13.44 12.25
N SER A 458 3.27 -14.05 13.42
CA SER A 458 2.34 -15.04 13.97
C SER A 458 1.73 -14.55 15.28
N GLY A 459 0.41 -14.46 15.36
CA GLY A 459 -0.31 -14.03 16.58
C GLY A 459 -0.12 -14.93 17.82
N GLY A 460 0.49 -16.11 17.65
CA GLY A 460 0.74 -17.05 18.75
C GLY A 460 -0.54 -17.48 19.46
N VAL A 461 -0.47 -17.73 20.77
CA VAL A 461 -1.60 -18.26 21.55
C VAL A 461 -2.46 -17.19 22.20
N SER A 462 -1.97 -15.94 22.29
CA SER A 462 -2.54 -14.91 23.17
C SER A 462 -3.10 -13.68 22.45
N ASN A 463 -2.84 -13.48 21.15
CA ASN A 463 -3.22 -12.24 20.49
C ASN A 463 -4.49 -12.37 19.65
N GLU A 464 -5.38 -11.39 19.79
CA GLU A 464 -6.60 -11.28 18.96
C GLU A 464 -6.24 -10.80 17.55
N ALA A 465 -5.37 -9.80 17.43
CA ALA A 465 -4.80 -9.31 16.17
C ALA A 465 -3.27 -9.43 16.19
N VAL A 466 -2.64 -9.60 15.02
CA VAL A 466 -1.17 -9.56 14.91
C VAL A 466 -0.66 -8.13 14.89
N ILE A 467 -1.37 -7.26 14.17
CA ILE A 467 -1.14 -5.81 14.17
C ILE A 467 -2.47 -5.14 14.55
N PHE A 468 -2.46 -4.37 15.62
CA PHE A 468 -3.58 -3.54 16.04
C PHE A 468 -3.23 -2.07 15.80
N ALA A 469 -4.14 -1.30 15.22
CA ALA A 469 -3.97 0.14 15.08
C ALA A 469 -5.26 0.84 15.52
N GLU A 470 -5.21 1.52 16.67
CA GLU A 470 -6.34 2.28 17.17
C GLU A 470 -6.44 3.61 16.43
N ASN A 471 -5.43 4.48 16.51
CA ASN A 471 -5.49 5.83 15.95
C ASN A 471 -4.33 6.14 14.96
N SER A 472 -4.00 5.17 14.10
CA SER A 472 -2.95 5.32 13.08
C SER A 472 -3.50 5.63 11.70
N ARG A 473 -2.85 6.55 10.99
CA ARG A 473 -3.11 6.90 9.58
C ARG A 473 -1.81 7.08 8.80
N GLY A 474 -1.91 7.21 7.48
CA GLY A 474 -0.76 7.49 6.61
C GLY A 474 0.31 6.42 6.68
N PHE A 475 -0.10 5.15 6.64
CA PHE A 475 0.81 4.02 6.76
C PHE A 475 0.64 2.99 5.66
N GLU A 476 1.70 2.21 5.45
CA GLU A 476 1.76 1.16 4.46
C GLU A 476 2.33 -0.11 5.08
N ILE A 477 1.65 -1.24 4.88
CA ILE A 477 2.13 -2.56 5.29
C ILE A 477 2.45 -3.36 4.03
N ARG A 478 3.70 -3.79 3.89
CA ARG A 478 4.25 -4.34 2.65
C ARG A 478 5.02 -5.64 2.85
N ASN A 479 4.91 -6.55 1.88
CA ASN A 479 5.77 -7.74 1.72
C ASN A 479 5.89 -8.67 2.95
N LEU A 480 4.86 -8.76 3.79
CA LEU A 480 4.80 -9.64 4.96
C LEU A 480 3.94 -10.87 4.71
N LYS A 481 4.14 -11.89 5.56
CA LYS A 481 3.21 -13.00 5.73
C LYS A 481 2.64 -12.94 7.14
N ILE A 482 1.32 -12.98 7.29
CA ILE A 482 0.63 -12.82 8.57
C ILE A 482 -0.24 -14.04 8.82
N SER A 483 -0.14 -14.63 10.02
CA SER A 483 -0.95 -15.77 10.46
C SER A 483 -1.42 -15.61 11.90
N ASN A 484 -2.62 -16.09 12.22
CA ASN A 484 -3.19 -16.01 13.55
C ASN A 484 -4.18 -17.16 13.78
N ASN A 485 -3.64 -18.38 13.81
CA ASN A 485 -4.40 -19.62 13.95
C ASN A 485 -4.29 -20.18 15.37
N TYR A 486 -5.36 -20.06 16.17
CA TYR A 486 -5.42 -20.71 17.48
C TYR A 486 -6.85 -21.08 17.89
N PRO A 487 -7.39 -22.21 17.38
CA PRO A 487 -8.76 -22.65 17.65
C PRO A 487 -8.99 -23.13 19.09
N GLY A 488 -7.94 -23.27 19.89
CA GLY A 488 -8.02 -23.54 21.33
C GLY A 488 -7.97 -22.29 22.21
N GLY A 489 -8.03 -21.11 21.61
CA GLY A 489 -7.86 -19.82 22.26
C GLY A 489 -9.05 -19.31 23.08
N VAL A 490 -8.85 -18.13 23.67
CA VAL A 490 -9.91 -17.40 24.39
C VAL A 490 -10.73 -16.48 23.47
N TYR A 491 -10.16 -16.09 22.33
CA TYR A 491 -10.82 -15.25 21.34
C TYR A 491 -11.59 -16.12 20.35
N SER A 492 -12.91 -15.88 20.25
CA SER A 492 -13.76 -16.56 19.26
C SER A 492 -13.26 -16.31 17.83
N ASN A 493 -12.84 -15.07 17.56
CA ASN A 493 -12.38 -14.62 16.25
C ASN A 493 -10.99 -14.00 16.38
N ARG A 494 -10.19 -14.12 15.32
CA ARG A 494 -8.84 -13.57 15.26
C ARG A 494 -8.59 -12.84 13.96
N TYR A 495 -7.63 -11.93 14.01
CA TYR A 495 -7.34 -11.01 12.93
C TYR A 495 -5.86 -11.02 12.56
N GLY A 496 -5.58 -10.79 11.27
CA GLY A 496 -4.25 -10.40 10.83
C GLY A 496 -3.97 -8.96 11.27
N VAL A 497 -4.70 -8.03 10.69
CA VAL A 497 -4.67 -6.60 11.04
C VAL A 497 -6.05 -6.12 11.48
N MET A 498 -6.10 -5.40 12.61
CA MET A 498 -7.30 -4.76 13.13
C MET A 498 -7.10 -3.25 13.23
N LEU A 499 -7.95 -2.50 12.54
CA LEU A 499 -8.01 -1.03 12.56
C LEU A 499 -9.30 -0.60 13.25
N ASP A 500 -9.17 0.05 14.40
CA ASP A 500 -10.27 0.42 15.30
C ASP A 500 -10.18 1.90 15.72
N PRO A 501 -10.49 2.83 14.79
CA PRO A 501 -10.40 4.26 15.05
C PRO A 501 -11.26 4.70 16.23
N PRO A 502 -10.77 5.62 17.08
CA PRO A 502 -11.58 6.19 18.13
C PRO A 502 -12.76 6.98 17.55
N ILE A 503 -13.77 7.23 18.39
CA ILE A 503 -14.88 8.13 18.04
C ILE A 503 -14.31 9.51 17.68
N ASN A 504 -14.82 10.11 16.60
CA ASN A 504 -14.40 11.39 16.06
C ASN A 504 -12.95 11.41 15.53
N ALA A 505 -12.47 10.33 14.89
CA ALA A 505 -11.11 10.23 14.37
C ALA A 505 -10.81 11.12 13.15
N GLY A 506 -11.85 11.68 12.51
CA GLY A 506 -11.72 12.47 11.30
C GLY A 506 -11.34 11.63 10.08
N ASP A 507 -10.57 12.23 9.15
CA ASP A 507 -10.09 11.53 7.96
C ASP A 507 -8.93 10.59 8.29
N LEU A 508 -9.19 9.30 8.11
CA LEU A 508 -8.19 8.23 8.20
C LEU A 508 -7.57 8.07 6.81
N GLU A 509 -6.60 8.94 6.53
CA GLU A 509 -5.98 9.06 5.22
C GLU A 509 -4.91 8.00 4.97
N HIS A 510 -4.82 7.51 3.73
CA HIS A 510 -3.72 6.72 3.19
C HIS A 510 -3.36 5.49 4.03
N ILE A 511 -4.19 4.46 3.89
CA ILE A 511 -3.97 3.15 4.51
C ILE A 511 -3.77 2.13 3.40
N GLN A 512 -2.57 1.55 3.33
CA GLN A 512 -2.23 0.63 2.23
C GLN A 512 -1.72 -0.72 2.72
N PHE A 513 -2.22 -1.78 2.09
CA PHE A 513 -1.74 -3.14 2.23
C PHE A 513 -1.27 -3.63 0.86
N VAL A 514 0.03 -3.92 0.72
CA VAL A 514 0.62 -4.26 -0.57
C VAL A 514 1.43 -5.55 -0.47
N ASN A 515 1.10 -6.54 -1.30
CA ASN A 515 1.83 -7.80 -1.36
C ASN A 515 1.93 -8.52 0.01
N ILE A 516 0.80 -8.66 0.71
CA ILE A 516 0.70 -9.35 2.00
C ILE A 516 0.08 -10.74 1.82
N ASP A 517 0.67 -11.76 2.45
CA ASP A 517 0.10 -13.10 2.53
C ASP A 517 -0.61 -13.28 3.88
N PHE A 518 -1.93 -13.13 3.91
CA PHE A 518 -2.77 -13.50 5.06
C PHE A 518 -3.11 -14.98 4.97
N VAL A 519 -2.57 -15.80 5.87
CA VAL A 519 -2.78 -17.25 5.84
C VAL A 519 -3.16 -17.78 7.21
N ASP A 520 -4.07 -18.76 7.24
CA ASP A 520 -4.47 -19.47 8.45
C ASP A 520 -4.86 -18.47 9.57
N ILE A 521 -5.98 -17.77 9.38
CA ILE A 521 -6.53 -16.84 10.37
C ILE A 521 -7.80 -17.46 10.95
N GLN A 522 -7.72 -17.91 12.21
CA GLN A 522 -8.80 -18.64 12.87
C GLN A 522 -8.73 -18.51 14.40
N GLY A 523 -9.85 -18.09 15.01
CA GLY A 523 -10.07 -18.12 16.46
C GLY A 523 -10.73 -19.41 16.94
N ALA A 524 -11.18 -19.42 18.20
CA ALA A 524 -11.79 -20.58 18.84
C ALA A 524 -13.19 -20.95 18.35
N GLY A 525 -13.78 -20.09 17.52
CA GLY A 525 -15.18 -20.16 17.12
C GLY A 525 -16.13 -19.62 18.19
N ASP A 526 -17.34 -19.27 17.79
CA ASP A 526 -18.39 -18.78 18.68
C ASP A 526 -19.58 -19.75 18.70
N SER A 527 -20.15 -20.00 19.88
CA SER A 527 -21.38 -20.79 20.00
C SER A 527 -22.59 -20.13 19.36
N ASN A 528 -22.56 -18.80 19.18
CA ASN A 528 -23.52 -18.05 18.40
C ASN A 528 -23.11 -18.12 16.92
N PRO A 529 -23.88 -18.79 16.05
CA PRO A 529 -23.56 -18.93 14.63
C PRO A 529 -23.40 -17.59 13.89
N ASP A 530 -24.05 -16.53 14.38
CA ASP A 530 -23.95 -15.18 13.78
C ASP A 530 -22.61 -14.49 14.09
N LYS A 531 -21.91 -14.96 15.12
CA LYS A 531 -20.60 -14.46 15.55
C LYS A 531 -19.45 -15.43 15.27
N ASP A 532 -19.81 -16.65 14.86
CA ASP A 532 -18.87 -17.68 14.45
C ASP A 532 -18.35 -17.39 13.05
N HIS A 533 -17.15 -17.87 12.73
CA HIS A 533 -16.51 -17.66 11.43
C HIS A 533 -16.31 -16.16 11.07
N GLU A 534 -16.00 -15.33 12.05
CA GLU A 534 -15.80 -13.88 11.92
C GLU A 534 -14.31 -13.52 12.01
N SER A 535 -13.39 -14.47 11.87
CA SER A 535 -11.96 -14.17 11.72
C SER A 535 -11.66 -13.48 10.39
N ARG A 536 -10.68 -12.58 10.33
CA ARG A 536 -10.40 -11.79 9.11
C ARG A 536 -8.92 -11.54 8.88
N GLY A 537 -8.49 -11.52 7.62
CA GLY A 537 -7.15 -11.03 7.28
C GLY A 537 -7.00 -9.56 7.71
N ILE A 538 -7.93 -8.72 7.24
CA ILE A 538 -8.01 -7.29 7.60
C ILE A 538 -9.42 -6.97 8.11
N VAL A 539 -9.51 -6.28 9.24
CA VAL A 539 -10.74 -5.66 9.72
C VAL A 539 -10.52 -4.16 9.96
N ALA A 540 -11.35 -3.33 9.33
CA ALA A 540 -11.35 -1.89 9.49
C ALA A 540 -12.81 -1.44 9.65
N THR A 541 -13.15 -0.80 10.77
CA THR A 541 -14.53 -0.36 11.05
C THR A 541 -14.55 0.97 11.79
N THR A 542 -15.23 1.99 11.25
CA THR A 542 -15.48 3.25 11.98
C THR A 542 -16.64 3.10 12.97
N ASP A 543 -16.66 3.91 14.03
CA ASP A 543 -17.68 3.88 15.07
C ASP A 543 -18.94 4.68 14.68
N ALA A 544 -20.13 4.09 14.84
CA ALA A 544 -21.39 4.73 14.44
C ALA A 544 -21.83 5.94 15.32
N THR A 545 -21.10 6.27 16.38
CA THR A 545 -21.50 7.22 17.44
C THR A 545 -20.75 8.54 17.42
N ASP A 546 -20.09 8.86 16.31
CA ASP A 546 -19.44 10.15 16.08
C ASP A 546 -20.39 11.35 16.32
N ASN A 547 -19.81 12.43 16.84
CA ASN A 547 -20.46 13.73 16.93
C ASN A 547 -20.54 14.37 15.55
N ALA A 548 -21.59 15.15 15.31
CA ALA A 548 -21.81 15.88 14.07
C ALA A 548 -20.67 16.86 13.71
N ASP A 549 -19.87 17.31 14.68
CA ASP A 549 -18.78 18.26 14.46
C ASP A 549 -17.51 17.61 13.88
N VAL A 550 -17.28 16.32 14.11
CA VAL A 550 -16.08 15.59 13.67
C VAL A 550 -16.47 14.16 13.31
N LEU A 551 -16.61 13.90 12.00
CA LEU A 551 -17.01 12.60 11.46
C LEU A 551 -15.79 11.82 11.01
N SER A 552 -15.80 10.51 11.25
CA SER A 552 -14.74 9.58 10.85
C SER A 552 -15.06 8.94 9.51
N ARG A 553 -14.05 8.80 8.63
CA ARG A 553 -14.15 7.99 7.41
C ARG A 553 -12.79 7.46 6.97
N TRP A 554 -12.80 6.45 6.12
CA TRP A 554 -11.62 6.00 5.39
C TRP A 554 -11.41 6.87 4.13
N ASN A 555 -10.20 7.40 3.92
CA ASN A 555 -9.87 8.24 2.78
C ASN A 555 -8.58 7.76 2.09
N GLY A 556 -8.71 7.04 0.97
CA GLY A 556 -7.55 6.43 0.30
C GLY A 556 -7.13 5.12 0.96
N PHE A 557 -7.99 4.11 0.87
CA PHE A 557 -7.75 2.78 1.44
C PHE A 557 -7.45 1.78 0.32
N LEU A 558 -6.23 1.27 0.26
CA LEU A 558 -5.75 0.36 -0.80
C LEU A 558 -5.43 -1.03 -0.24
N ILE A 559 -5.98 -2.07 -0.87
CA ILE A 559 -5.52 -3.45 -0.71
C ILE A 559 -5.13 -3.97 -2.09
N GLU A 560 -3.84 -4.17 -2.29
CA GLU A 560 -3.26 -4.54 -3.58
C GLU A 560 -2.33 -5.76 -3.49
N ASP A 561 -2.44 -6.65 -4.49
CA ASP A 561 -1.53 -7.80 -4.67
C ASP A 561 -1.44 -8.71 -3.43
N CYS A 562 -2.48 -8.73 -2.60
CA CYS A 562 -2.53 -9.53 -1.39
C CYS A 562 -3.12 -10.92 -1.65
N HIS A 563 -2.64 -11.90 -0.88
CA HIS A 563 -3.12 -13.27 -0.89
C HIS A 563 -3.82 -13.59 0.43
N PHE A 564 -5.06 -14.10 0.35
CA PHE A 564 -5.86 -14.54 1.49
C PHE A 564 -6.10 -16.05 1.35
N GLU A 565 -5.59 -16.87 2.26
CA GLU A 565 -5.77 -18.32 2.24
C GLU A 565 -6.18 -18.88 3.60
N ASN A 566 -7.13 -19.81 3.62
CA ASN A 566 -7.61 -20.49 4.84
C ASN A 566 -8.07 -19.50 5.92
N ILE A 567 -8.94 -18.58 5.54
CA ILE A 567 -9.49 -17.60 6.47
C ILE A 567 -10.80 -18.15 7.00
N ASP A 568 -10.91 -18.33 8.31
CA ASP A 568 -12.12 -18.85 8.96
C ASP A 568 -13.33 -17.90 8.82
N GLY A 569 -13.13 -16.67 8.34
CA GLY A 569 -14.18 -15.74 7.97
C GLY A 569 -13.94 -15.04 6.64
N ARG A 570 -13.62 -13.73 6.66
CA ARG A 570 -13.50 -12.91 5.44
C ARG A 570 -12.06 -12.55 5.14
N GLY A 571 -11.69 -12.44 3.87
CA GLY A 571 -10.36 -11.94 3.50
C GLY A 571 -10.11 -10.55 4.09
N ALA A 572 -10.90 -9.57 3.67
CA ALA A 572 -10.88 -8.21 4.20
C ALA A 572 -12.29 -7.65 4.45
N GLN A 573 -12.40 -6.74 5.40
CA GLN A 573 -13.59 -5.95 5.68
C GLN A 573 -13.21 -4.48 5.90
N VAL A 574 -13.83 -3.58 5.13
CA VAL A 574 -13.74 -2.13 5.33
C VAL A 574 -15.16 -1.59 5.52
N ARG A 575 -15.48 -1.18 6.75
CA ARG A 575 -16.79 -0.65 7.09
C ARG A 575 -16.72 0.79 7.54
N ASP A 576 -17.67 1.55 7.01
CA ASP A 576 -17.98 2.90 7.45
C ASP A 576 -19.40 2.93 8.03
N ASN A 577 -19.49 3.16 9.33
CA ASN A 577 -20.75 3.28 10.05
C ASN A 577 -21.18 4.74 10.29
N CYS A 578 -20.41 5.73 9.83
CA CYS A 578 -20.62 7.15 10.09
C CYS A 578 -21.24 7.84 8.88
N ASN A 579 -22.42 8.44 9.03
CA ASN A 579 -23.03 9.35 8.04
C ASN A 579 -22.96 8.85 6.57
N ASN A 580 -23.12 7.55 6.38
CA ASN A 580 -23.05 6.89 5.09
C ASN A 580 -24.35 7.06 4.27
N LEU A 581 -24.51 6.30 3.18
CA LEU A 581 -25.65 6.48 2.29
C LEU A 581 -26.99 6.13 2.97
N SER A 582 -26.99 5.12 3.84
CA SER A 582 -28.15 4.77 4.66
C SER A 582 -28.53 5.89 5.62
N ASP A 583 -27.55 6.49 6.31
CA ASP A 583 -27.75 7.67 7.15
C ASP A 583 -28.44 8.82 6.40
N LYS A 584 -27.88 9.17 5.24
CA LYS A 584 -28.42 10.25 4.42
C LYS A 584 -29.84 9.99 3.96
N VAL A 585 -30.10 8.83 3.35
CA VAL A 585 -31.37 8.55 2.66
C VAL A 585 -32.47 8.15 3.63
N ILE A 586 -32.14 7.36 4.66
CA ILE A 586 -33.13 6.77 5.59
C ILE A 586 -33.29 7.63 6.83
N ARG A 587 -32.19 8.15 7.38
CA ARG A 587 -32.17 8.91 8.65
C ARG A 587 -32.16 10.42 8.46
N GLY A 588 -31.83 10.91 7.27
CA GLY A 588 -31.78 12.35 6.95
C GLY A 588 -30.56 13.06 7.53
N CYS A 589 -29.48 12.32 7.83
CA CYS A 589 -28.22 12.87 8.30
C CYS A 589 -27.41 13.48 7.13
N ASP A 590 -26.32 14.17 7.47
CA ASP A 590 -25.33 14.58 6.48
C ASP A 590 -24.66 13.36 5.81
N TYR A 591 -24.16 13.55 4.59
CA TYR A 591 -23.51 12.50 3.83
C TYR A 591 -21.99 12.67 3.86
N TYR A 592 -21.31 11.70 4.45
CA TYR A 592 -19.88 11.71 4.65
C TYR A 592 -19.28 10.30 4.49
N PRO A 593 -19.41 9.68 3.30
CA PRO A 593 -18.95 8.31 3.08
C PRO A 593 -17.42 8.25 3.02
N SER A 594 -16.90 7.05 3.27
CA SER A 594 -15.54 6.68 2.92
C SER A 594 -15.29 6.75 1.41
N VAL A 595 -14.11 7.25 1.02
CA VAL A 595 -13.72 7.54 -0.37
C VAL A 595 -12.35 6.96 -0.71
N GLY A 596 -12.08 6.73 -1.99
CA GLY A 596 -10.78 6.22 -2.43
C GLY A 596 -10.50 4.78 -1.99
N VAL A 597 -11.55 3.96 -1.78
CA VAL A 597 -11.41 2.54 -1.42
C VAL A 597 -11.16 1.71 -2.68
N VAL A 598 -10.01 1.03 -2.74
CA VAL A 598 -9.57 0.22 -3.89
C VAL A 598 -9.12 -1.16 -3.42
N PHE A 599 -9.69 -2.20 -4.02
CA PHE A 599 -9.32 -3.61 -3.79
C PHE A 599 -8.95 -4.26 -5.13
N GLN A 600 -7.65 -4.44 -5.38
CA GLN A 600 -7.19 -4.88 -6.69
C GLN A 600 -6.05 -5.89 -6.71
N TYR A 601 -6.00 -6.70 -7.77
CA TYR A 601 -4.97 -7.74 -7.97
C TYR A 601 -4.86 -8.76 -6.83
N ASN A 602 -5.88 -8.88 -5.99
CA ASN A 602 -5.84 -9.78 -4.84
C ASN A 602 -6.29 -11.20 -5.23
N THR A 603 -5.78 -12.18 -4.48
CA THR A 603 -6.23 -13.56 -4.59
C THR A 603 -6.81 -14.04 -3.27
N GLY A 604 -7.94 -14.70 -3.32
CA GLY A 604 -8.58 -15.31 -2.16
C GLY A 604 -8.85 -16.79 -2.41
N LYS A 605 -8.42 -17.65 -1.50
CA LYS A 605 -8.63 -19.09 -1.58
C LYS A 605 -9.12 -19.64 -0.25
N ASP A 606 -10.18 -20.44 -0.28
CA ASP A 606 -10.71 -21.09 0.93
C ASP A 606 -11.01 -20.09 2.07
N CYS A 607 -11.53 -18.91 1.73
CA CYS A 607 -12.13 -18.02 2.73
C CYS A 607 -13.49 -18.61 3.09
N TYR A 608 -13.76 -18.84 4.37
CA TYR A 608 -15.04 -19.41 4.78
C TYR A 608 -16.22 -18.56 4.30
N ARG A 609 -16.08 -17.23 4.34
CA ARG A 609 -17.05 -16.23 3.86
C ARG A 609 -16.57 -15.46 2.63
N ASN A 610 -16.77 -14.15 2.61
CA ASN A 610 -16.43 -13.27 1.50
C ASN A 610 -14.92 -13.06 1.36
N LEU A 611 -14.43 -12.81 0.14
CA LEU A 611 -13.10 -12.24 -0.04
C LEU A 611 -13.06 -10.80 0.48
N PHE A 612 -14.04 -9.99 0.10
CA PHE A 612 -14.10 -8.59 0.48
C PHE A 612 -15.51 -8.12 0.81
N GLN A 613 -15.65 -7.48 1.98
CA GLN A 613 -16.85 -6.77 2.38
C GLN A 613 -16.57 -5.27 2.47
N ILE A 614 -17.43 -4.47 1.85
CA ILE A 614 -17.39 -3.01 1.98
C ILE A 614 -18.73 -2.48 2.47
N ASN A 615 -18.67 -1.44 3.30
CA ASN A 615 -19.85 -0.73 3.75
C ASN A 615 -19.60 0.77 3.80
N GLY A 616 -20.55 1.57 3.32
CA GLY A 616 -20.57 3.02 3.54
C GLY A 616 -19.60 3.81 2.65
N THR A 617 -19.28 3.27 1.47
CA THR A 617 -18.30 3.86 0.55
C THR A 617 -18.96 4.60 -0.62
N SER A 618 -18.30 5.63 -1.14
CA SER A 618 -18.60 6.23 -2.45
C SER A 618 -17.50 5.92 -3.46
N ASN A 619 -17.90 5.47 -4.65
CA ASN A 619 -17.04 5.17 -5.81
C ASN A 619 -15.91 4.16 -5.53
N ALA A 620 -16.17 3.15 -4.69
CA ALA A 620 -15.19 2.09 -4.43
C ALA A 620 -14.91 1.25 -5.70
N VAL A 621 -13.66 0.84 -5.89
CA VAL A 621 -13.21 0.05 -7.05
C VAL A 621 -12.73 -1.33 -6.61
N ILE A 622 -13.32 -2.38 -7.18
CA ILE A 622 -12.97 -3.78 -6.95
C ILE A 622 -12.60 -4.41 -8.30
N GLN A 623 -11.31 -4.63 -8.55
CA GLN A 623 -10.85 -5.06 -9.88
C GLN A 623 -9.69 -6.04 -9.94
N PHE A 624 -9.63 -6.85 -11.00
CA PHE A 624 -8.52 -7.78 -11.25
C PHE A 624 -8.26 -8.80 -10.12
N ASN A 625 -9.28 -9.11 -9.32
CA ASN A 625 -9.16 -10.07 -8.23
C ASN A 625 -9.55 -11.48 -8.68
N THR A 626 -8.96 -12.51 -8.07
CA THR A 626 -9.41 -13.90 -8.22
C THR A 626 -9.85 -14.44 -6.88
N HIS A 627 -11.08 -14.94 -6.79
CA HIS A 627 -11.56 -15.65 -5.61
C HIS A 627 -11.93 -17.09 -5.97
N ASP A 628 -11.41 -18.06 -5.22
CA ASP A 628 -11.63 -19.49 -5.44
C ASP A 628 -11.96 -20.19 -4.11
N GLY A 629 -13.23 -20.50 -3.91
CA GLY A 629 -13.69 -21.27 -2.76
C GLY A 629 -14.27 -20.41 -1.64
N THR A 630 -15.55 -20.67 -1.37
CA THR A 630 -16.22 -20.30 -0.11
C THR A 630 -16.96 -21.49 0.48
N GLN A 631 -17.18 -21.48 1.81
CA GLN A 631 -18.14 -22.39 2.45
C GLN A 631 -19.49 -21.73 2.67
N GLU A 632 -19.48 -20.40 2.82
CA GLU A 632 -20.63 -19.54 3.02
C GLU A 632 -20.44 -18.18 2.36
N GLY A 633 -21.55 -17.50 2.05
CA GLY A 633 -21.51 -16.12 1.59
C GLY A 633 -21.09 -15.97 0.12
N SER A 634 -21.22 -14.73 -0.34
CA SER A 634 -20.85 -14.31 -1.68
C SER A 634 -19.37 -13.91 -1.75
N ALA A 635 -18.76 -13.84 -2.92
CA ALA A 635 -17.36 -13.44 -3.01
C ALA A 635 -17.15 -11.97 -2.57
N PHE A 636 -17.99 -11.06 -3.07
CA PHE A 636 -18.00 -9.65 -2.68
C PHE A 636 -19.35 -9.20 -2.13
N TRP A 637 -19.30 -8.36 -1.11
CA TRP A 637 -20.47 -7.85 -0.41
C TRP A 637 -20.39 -6.33 -0.18
N PRO A 638 -20.86 -5.52 -1.14
CA PRO A 638 -21.13 -4.11 -0.93
C PRO A 638 -22.48 -3.88 -0.23
N PHE A 639 -22.50 -3.03 0.79
CA PHE A 639 -23.70 -2.65 1.55
C PHE A 639 -23.69 -1.15 1.85
N SER A 640 -24.79 -0.42 1.65
CA SER A 640 -24.84 1.03 1.85
C SER A 640 -23.78 1.81 1.05
N CYS A 641 -23.59 1.43 -0.22
CA CYS A 641 -22.54 2.00 -1.08
C CYS A 641 -23.13 2.78 -2.27
N GLU A 642 -22.45 3.84 -2.68
CA GLU A 642 -22.74 4.62 -3.88
C GLU A 642 -21.65 4.35 -4.94
N GLY A 643 -22.04 4.08 -6.19
CA GLY A 643 -21.10 4.07 -7.32
C GLY A 643 -20.04 2.97 -7.29
N THR A 644 -20.24 1.87 -6.53
CA THR A 644 -19.26 0.76 -6.49
C THR A 644 -19.06 0.15 -7.88
N LEU A 645 -17.81 0.10 -8.34
CA LEU A 645 -17.37 -0.53 -9.58
C LEU A 645 -16.73 -1.89 -9.30
N VAL A 646 -17.28 -2.95 -9.89
CA VAL A 646 -16.76 -4.32 -9.83
C VAL A 646 -16.40 -4.78 -11.24
N GLN A 647 -15.10 -4.89 -11.56
CA GLN A 647 -14.68 -5.23 -12.92
C GLN A 647 -13.46 -6.13 -13.06
N PHE A 648 -13.39 -6.93 -14.13
CA PHE A 648 -12.25 -7.80 -14.43
C PHE A 648 -11.91 -8.82 -13.33
N ASN A 649 -12.88 -9.21 -12.51
CA ASN A 649 -12.69 -10.21 -11.46
C ASN A 649 -13.05 -11.62 -11.94
N ILE A 650 -12.43 -12.62 -11.33
CA ILE A 650 -12.71 -14.04 -11.55
C ILE A 650 -13.20 -14.66 -10.25
N PHE A 651 -14.39 -15.26 -10.29
CA PHE A 651 -15.03 -15.90 -9.15
C PHE A 651 -15.20 -17.39 -9.43
N LYS A 652 -14.66 -18.25 -8.56
CA LYS A 652 -14.69 -19.70 -8.73
C LYS A 652 -15.20 -20.36 -7.45
N ASN A 653 -16.00 -21.41 -7.63
CA ASN A 653 -16.36 -22.32 -6.55
C ASN A 653 -16.99 -21.62 -5.33
N ILE A 654 -17.93 -20.71 -5.60
CA ILE A 654 -18.62 -19.94 -4.56
C ILE A 654 -19.86 -20.72 -4.11
N PHE A 655 -19.85 -21.20 -2.87
CA PHE A 655 -20.82 -22.19 -2.39
C PHE A 655 -21.49 -21.80 -1.06
N LYS A 656 -22.77 -22.13 -0.96
CA LYS A 656 -23.55 -22.27 0.28
C LYS A 656 -24.87 -22.97 -0.04
N ALA A 657 -25.09 -24.14 0.56
CA ALA A 657 -26.26 -24.95 0.25
C ALA A 657 -27.61 -24.30 0.62
N GLY A 658 -27.64 -23.39 1.61
CA GLY A 658 -28.89 -22.83 2.16
C GLY A 658 -29.00 -21.29 2.23
N ALA A 659 -27.96 -20.54 1.92
CA ALA A 659 -27.90 -19.07 2.07
C ALA A 659 -27.13 -18.43 0.90
N ASP A 660 -26.69 -17.17 0.98
CA ASP A 660 -26.10 -16.47 -0.17
C ASP A 660 -24.78 -17.09 -0.66
N ALA A 661 -24.55 -17.07 -1.97
CA ALA A 661 -23.38 -17.66 -2.64
C ALA A 661 -23.16 -17.06 -4.04
N SER A 662 -23.15 -15.73 -4.13
CA SER A 662 -23.09 -15.01 -5.42
C SER A 662 -21.68 -14.53 -5.74
N ALA A 663 -21.39 -14.33 -7.02
CA ALA A 663 -20.13 -13.70 -7.45
C ALA A 663 -20.06 -12.25 -6.93
N CYS A 664 -21.10 -11.46 -7.17
CA CYS A 664 -21.26 -10.15 -6.53
C CYS A 664 -22.64 -10.04 -5.89
N HIS A 665 -22.67 -9.56 -4.65
CA HIS A 665 -23.86 -9.41 -3.82
C HIS A 665 -24.11 -7.92 -3.61
N PHE A 666 -24.71 -7.24 -4.60
CA PHE A 666 -25.15 -5.85 -4.41
C PHE A 666 -26.34 -5.85 -3.45
N ASP A 667 -26.01 -5.62 -2.18
CA ASP A 667 -26.95 -5.72 -1.08
C ASP A 667 -27.75 -4.41 -0.93
N PHE A 668 -28.42 -4.29 0.20
CA PHE A 668 -29.27 -3.18 0.53
C PHE A 668 -28.50 -1.85 0.60
N ASN A 669 -29.27 -0.79 0.37
CA ASN A 669 -28.89 0.60 0.49
C ASN A 669 -27.83 1.03 -0.52
N CYS A 670 -27.79 0.37 -1.68
CA CYS A 670 -26.86 0.68 -2.74
C CYS A 670 -27.50 1.52 -3.87
N ILE A 671 -26.73 2.47 -4.41
CA ILE A 671 -27.10 3.29 -5.58
C ILE A 671 -25.99 3.23 -6.63
N ASP A 672 -26.39 3.12 -7.89
CA ASP A 672 -25.51 3.23 -9.06
C ASP A 672 -24.32 2.24 -9.06
N SER A 673 -24.51 1.05 -8.49
CA SER A 673 -23.49 -0.02 -8.53
C SER A 673 -23.31 -0.55 -9.95
N LEU A 674 -22.07 -0.77 -10.39
CA LEU A 674 -21.72 -1.24 -11.72
C LEU A 674 -20.86 -2.52 -11.66
N MET A 675 -21.36 -3.61 -12.26
CA MET A 675 -20.61 -4.84 -12.47
C MET A 675 -20.33 -5.05 -13.96
N GLN A 676 -19.06 -5.05 -14.38
CA GLN A 676 -18.70 -5.25 -15.78
C GLN A 676 -17.45 -6.09 -16.01
N TYR A 677 -17.42 -6.86 -17.09
CA TYR A 677 -16.23 -7.61 -17.50
C TYR A 677 -15.74 -8.68 -16.51
N ASN A 678 -16.64 -9.26 -15.70
CA ASN A 678 -16.28 -10.29 -14.73
C ASN A 678 -16.60 -11.70 -15.24
N VAL A 679 -15.91 -12.70 -14.69
CA VAL A 679 -16.13 -14.12 -14.97
C VAL A 679 -16.52 -14.85 -13.69
N GLY A 680 -17.68 -15.49 -13.66
CA GLY A 680 -18.09 -16.44 -12.62
C GLY A 680 -18.02 -17.87 -13.15
N ILE A 681 -17.45 -18.79 -12.38
CA ILE A 681 -17.32 -20.21 -12.72
C ILE A 681 -17.78 -21.04 -11.52
N ASN A 682 -18.77 -21.90 -11.72
CA ASN A 682 -19.29 -22.78 -10.69
C ASN A 682 -19.72 -22.00 -9.42
N VAL A 683 -20.69 -21.11 -9.60
CA VAL A 683 -21.22 -20.23 -8.55
C VAL A 683 -22.61 -20.69 -8.18
N GLN A 684 -22.77 -21.24 -6.97
CA GLN A 684 -24.02 -21.88 -6.56
C GLN A 684 -25.21 -20.92 -6.48
N GLY A 685 -24.98 -19.68 -6.02
CA GLY A 685 -26.01 -18.66 -5.80
C GLY A 685 -26.40 -17.92 -7.09
N SER A 686 -25.64 -16.91 -7.47
CA SER A 686 -25.92 -16.10 -8.67
C SER A 686 -24.65 -15.51 -9.28
N LEU A 687 -24.60 -15.30 -10.59
CA LEU A 687 -23.57 -14.43 -11.18
C LEU A 687 -23.85 -12.98 -10.75
N ILE A 688 -25.11 -12.55 -10.93
CA ILE A 688 -25.56 -11.20 -10.62
C ILE A 688 -26.71 -11.28 -9.61
N GLN A 689 -26.54 -10.62 -8.47
CA GLN A 689 -27.56 -10.53 -7.42
C GLN A 689 -27.75 -9.07 -7.03
N VAL A 690 -28.99 -8.58 -7.17
CA VAL A 690 -29.43 -7.24 -6.76
C VAL A 690 -30.52 -7.40 -5.71
N LEU A 691 -30.26 -6.93 -4.49
CA LEU A 691 -31.15 -7.18 -3.37
C LEU A 691 -31.86 -5.95 -2.85
N ASN A 692 -33.16 -6.12 -2.63
CA ASN A 692 -33.97 -5.35 -1.70
C ASN A 692 -34.95 -6.30 -0.99
N ASN A 693 -35.27 -6.03 0.27
CA ASN A 693 -36.22 -6.82 1.06
C ASN A 693 -37.59 -6.13 1.22
N SER A 694 -37.77 -4.92 0.67
CA SER A 694 -39.03 -4.16 0.72
C SER A 694 -39.60 -3.93 2.12
N ASN A 695 -38.74 -3.80 3.14
CA ASN A 695 -39.17 -3.48 4.49
C ASN A 695 -39.53 -1.99 4.68
N GLY A 696 -39.37 -1.17 3.65
CA GLY A 696 -39.67 0.27 3.64
C GLY A 696 -38.53 1.16 4.16
N THR A 697 -37.46 0.57 4.72
CA THR A 697 -36.26 1.30 5.13
C THR A 697 -35.08 1.02 4.22
N ASN A 698 -35.06 -0.12 3.52
CA ASN A 698 -33.98 -0.48 2.59
C ASN A 698 -34.32 -0.08 1.15
N PHE A 699 -33.29 0.24 0.37
CA PHE A 699 -33.42 0.57 -1.06
C PHE A 699 -32.33 -0.10 -1.91
N GLN A 700 -32.60 -0.29 -3.20
CA GLN A 700 -31.59 -0.61 -4.20
C GLN A 700 -31.98 0.12 -5.49
N ILE A 701 -31.11 1.02 -5.95
CA ILE A 701 -31.41 1.90 -7.08
C ILE A 701 -30.32 1.79 -8.15
N ASN A 702 -30.73 1.61 -9.41
CA ASN A 702 -29.90 1.72 -10.61
C ASN A 702 -28.70 0.78 -10.71
N ALA A 703 -28.73 -0.41 -10.09
CA ALA A 703 -27.67 -1.40 -10.33
C ALA A 703 -27.53 -1.76 -11.82
N VAL A 704 -26.32 -1.69 -12.36
CA VAL A 704 -25.98 -2.06 -13.74
C VAL A 704 -25.08 -3.29 -13.74
N ALA A 705 -25.40 -4.30 -14.56
CA ALA A 705 -24.53 -5.45 -14.79
C ALA A 705 -24.42 -5.75 -16.28
N ARG A 706 -23.20 -5.69 -16.84
CA ARG A 706 -22.96 -5.82 -18.28
C ARG A 706 -21.67 -6.51 -18.68
N TYR A 707 -21.67 -7.20 -19.82
CA TYR A 707 -20.49 -7.87 -20.38
C TYR A 707 -19.80 -8.83 -19.40
N ASN A 708 -20.58 -9.49 -18.54
CA ASN A 708 -20.08 -10.52 -17.64
C ASN A 708 -20.33 -11.91 -18.25
N LEU A 709 -19.44 -12.85 -17.95
CA LEU A 709 -19.57 -14.27 -18.29
C LEU A 709 -19.86 -15.08 -17.03
N GLY A 710 -20.90 -15.91 -17.06
CA GLY A 710 -21.17 -16.91 -16.03
C GLY A 710 -21.15 -18.30 -16.62
N ILE A 711 -20.29 -19.18 -16.10
CA ILE A 711 -20.23 -20.60 -16.42
C ILE A 711 -20.71 -21.35 -15.19
N ASP A 712 -21.85 -22.03 -15.28
CA ASP A 712 -22.46 -22.74 -14.16
C ASP A 712 -22.72 -21.83 -12.96
N CYS A 713 -23.41 -20.71 -13.20
CA CYS A 713 -23.87 -19.79 -12.17
C CYS A 713 -25.38 -19.94 -11.93
N GLY A 714 -25.79 -20.09 -10.67
CA GLY A 714 -27.20 -20.08 -10.28
C GLY A 714 -27.96 -21.40 -10.42
N TRP A 715 -27.32 -22.47 -9.98
CA TRP A 715 -27.86 -23.84 -10.01
C TRP A 715 -28.45 -24.32 -8.69
N ARG A 716 -28.49 -23.49 -7.64
CA ARG A 716 -29.10 -23.91 -6.38
C ARG A 716 -30.62 -24.11 -6.55
N ASN A 717 -31.10 -25.26 -6.10
CA ASN A 717 -32.52 -25.57 -6.06
C ASN A 717 -33.23 -24.90 -4.86
N ASN A 718 -33.16 -23.58 -4.78
CA ASN A 718 -33.82 -22.73 -3.79
C ASN A 718 -34.20 -21.39 -4.43
N ASP A 719 -35.09 -20.63 -3.79
CA ASP A 719 -35.65 -19.38 -4.33
C ASP A 719 -34.67 -18.20 -4.32
N ASN A 720 -33.55 -18.33 -3.61
CA ASN A 720 -32.51 -17.31 -3.50
C ASN A 720 -31.34 -17.53 -4.47
N SER A 721 -31.57 -18.07 -5.66
CA SER A 721 -30.53 -18.35 -6.65
C SER A 721 -31.06 -18.23 -8.08
N ALA A 722 -30.25 -17.69 -8.98
CA ALA A 722 -30.41 -17.73 -10.43
C ALA A 722 -29.16 -17.14 -11.10
N GLY A 723 -28.94 -17.37 -12.38
CA GLY A 723 -27.90 -16.68 -13.12
C GLY A 723 -27.99 -15.15 -12.93
N ILE A 724 -29.21 -14.62 -13.09
CA ILE A 724 -29.59 -13.24 -12.77
C ILE A 724 -30.72 -13.24 -11.73
N MET A 725 -30.52 -12.54 -10.62
CA MET A 725 -31.51 -12.43 -9.55
C MET A 725 -31.73 -10.97 -9.12
N ILE A 726 -33.00 -10.54 -9.10
CA ILE A 726 -33.43 -9.24 -8.58
C ILE A 726 -34.53 -9.45 -7.54
N THR A 727 -34.42 -8.80 -6.38
CA THR A 727 -35.38 -8.99 -5.29
C THR A 727 -35.99 -7.69 -4.76
N GLY A 728 -37.16 -7.83 -4.13
CA GLY A 728 -37.86 -6.72 -3.49
C GLY A 728 -38.22 -5.63 -4.48
N ASP A 729 -38.43 -4.42 -4.00
CA ASP A 729 -38.66 -3.19 -4.77
C ASP A 729 -37.34 -2.52 -5.18
N ALA A 730 -36.32 -3.32 -5.50
CA ALA A 730 -35.18 -2.83 -6.27
C ALA A 730 -35.70 -2.16 -7.56
N THR A 731 -35.14 -0.99 -7.89
CA THR A 731 -35.65 -0.12 -8.94
C THR A 731 -34.55 0.34 -9.90
N GLY A 732 -34.87 0.42 -11.19
CA GLY A 732 -33.97 1.01 -12.19
C GLY A 732 -32.80 0.11 -12.61
N SER A 733 -32.78 -1.16 -12.18
CA SER A 733 -31.69 -2.08 -12.51
C SER A 733 -31.60 -2.33 -14.02
N LYS A 734 -30.38 -2.34 -14.57
CA LYS A 734 -30.13 -2.62 -16.00
C LYS A 734 -29.13 -3.76 -16.14
N ILE A 735 -29.61 -4.92 -16.53
CA ILE A 735 -28.81 -6.14 -16.65
C ILE A 735 -28.78 -6.54 -18.13
N TYR A 736 -27.67 -6.28 -18.81
CA TYR A 736 -27.61 -6.44 -20.26
C TYR A 736 -26.28 -6.92 -20.81
N ASN A 737 -26.29 -7.53 -22.00
CA ASN A 737 -25.05 -7.99 -22.66
C ASN A 737 -24.21 -8.94 -21.78
N ASN A 738 -24.83 -9.74 -20.92
CA ASN A 738 -24.15 -10.80 -20.19
C ASN A 738 -24.32 -12.14 -20.92
N THR A 739 -23.36 -13.04 -20.79
CA THR A 739 -23.46 -14.40 -21.33
C THR A 739 -23.46 -15.40 -20.18
N LEU A 740 -24.50 -16.23 -20.12
CA LEU A 740 -24.68 -17.25 -19.09
C LEU A 740 -24.74 -18.63 -19.75
N ILE A 741 -23.75 -19.44 -19.41
CA ILE A 741 -23.54 -20.79 -19.89
C ILE A 741 -23.84 -21.75 -18.75
N THR A 742 -24.66 -22.75 -19.04
CA THR A 742 -24.96 -23.85 -18.11
C THR A 742 -24.62 -25.17 -18.77
N THR A 743 -23.77 -25.94 -18.11
CA THR A 743 -23.35 -27.27 -18.53
C THR A 743 -24.36 -28.34 -18.05
N ASP A 744 -24.08 -29.61 -18.31
CA ASP A 744 -24.91 -30.74 -17.84
C ASP A 744 -24.62 -31.16 -16.38
N LEU A 745 -23.76 -30.42 -15.67
CA LEU A 745 -23.32 -30.76 -14.32
C LEU A 745 -24.41 -30.61 -13.24
N HIS A 746 -25.39 -29.73 -13.44
CA HIS A 746 -26.41 -29.44 -12.43
C HIS A 746 -27.86 -29.52 -12.96
N PRO A 747 -28.83 -30.05 -12.18
CA PRO A 747 -30.21 -30.28 -12.66
C PRO A 747 -31.19 -29.12 -12.40
N ALA A 748 -30.81 -28.07 -11.66
CA ALA A 748 -31.76 -27.09 -11.11
C ALA A 748 -31.40 -25.63 -11.43
N TYR A 749 -30.99 -25.37 -12.68
CA TYR A 749 -30.67 -24.03 -13.14
C TYR A 749 -31.89 -23.11 -13.25
N LYS A 750 -31.72 -21.86 -12.81
CA LYS A 750 -32.64 -20.76 -13.09
C LYS A 750 -31.87 -19.67 -13.84
N ALA A 751 -32.31 -19.32 -15.04
CA ALA A 751 -31.70 -18.26 -15.82
C ALA A 751 -31.97 -16.88 -15.19
N ILE A 752 -33.25 -16.60 -14.90
CA ILE A 752 -33.70 -15.33 -14.30
C ILE A 752 -34.64 -15.62 -13.14
N SER A 753 -34.45 -14.93 -12.02
CA SER A 753 -35.36 -14.95 -10.87
C SER A 753 -35.73 -13.55 -10.43
N PHE A 754 -37.04 -13.27 -10.36
CA PHE A 754 -37.58 -12.18 -9.57
C PHE A 754 -38.11 -12.75 -8.26
N ALA A 755 -37.78 -12.11 -7.14
CA ALA A 755 -38.33 -12.47 -5.83
C ALA A 755 -38.84 -11.24 -5.08
N ASN A 756 -39.76 -11.43 -4.14
CA ASN A 756 -40.27 -10.34 -3.29
C ASN A 756 -40.14 -10.60 -1.80
N TRP A 757 -39.80 -11.83 -1.38
CA TRP A 757 -39.64 -12.24 0.03
C TRP A 757 -40.79 -11.82 0.96
N GLY A 758 -42.01 -11.77 0.43
CA GLY A 758 -43.20 -11.33 1.17
C GLY A 758 -43.51 -9.83 1.07
N GLY A 759 -42.66 -9.03 0.43
CA GLY A 759 -42.82 -7.61 0.16
C GLY A 759 -43.21 -7.28 -1.29
N ALA A 760 -42.72 -6.13 -1.78
CA ALA A 760 -42.98 -5.64 -3.12
C ALA A 760 -42.07 -6.32 -4.17
N TRP A 761 -42.49 -6.29 -5.44
CA TRP A 761 -41.73 -6.86 -6.55
C TRP A 761 -40.81 -5.82 -7.19
N PRO A 762 -39.77 -6.27 -7.93
CA PRO A 762 -38.86 -5.37 -8.62
C PRO A 762 -39.63 -4.45 -9.56
N THR A 763 -39.07 -3.27 -9.84
CA THR A 763 -39.74 -2.26 -10.66
C THR A 763 -38.75 -1.56 -11.58
N ASN A 764 -39.23 -1.08 -12.73
CA ASN A 764 -38.42 -0.29 -13.67
C ASN A 764 -37.07 -0.96 -14.04
N SER A 765 -37.04 -2.29 -14.08
CA SER A 765 -35.82 -3.05 -14.38
C SER A 765 -35.78 -3.44 -15.86
N LEU A 766 -34.59 -3.36 -16.46
CA LEU A 766 -34.32 -3.77 -17.84
C LEU A 766 -33.43 -5.02 -17.85
N ILE A 767 -33.89 -6.09 -18.49
CA ILE A 767 -33.09 -7.28 -18.81
C ILE A 767 -33.03 -7.45 -20.32
N ALA A 768 -31.90 -7.10 -20.94
CA ALA A 768 -31.80 -7.08 -22.40
C ALA A 768 -30.48 -7.57 -22.96
N ASN A 769 -30.44 -8.04 -24.20
CA ASN A 769 -29.20 -8.45 -24.89
C ASN A 769 -28.39 -9.51 -24.13
N ASN A 770 -28.97 -10.27 -23.21
CA ASN A 770 -28.26 -11.36 -22.55
C ASN A 770 -28.34 -12.64 -23.38
N LEU A 771 -27.27 -13.44 -23.36
CA LEU A 771 -27.19 -14.72 -24.04
C LEU A 771 -27.28 -15.84 -23.01
N PHE A 772 -28.34 -16.65 -23.07
CA PHE A 772 -28.51 -17.84 -22.25
C PHE A 772 -28.31 -19.10 -23.08
N PHE A 773 -27.28 -19.87 -22.76
CA PHE A 773 -27.00 -21.17 -23.37
C PHE A 773 -27.03 -22.28 -22.33
N SER A 774 -27.75 -23.36 -22.64
CA SER A 774 -27.81 -24.55 -21.79
C SER A 774 -27.48 -25.80 -22.59
N ALA A 775 -26.35 -26.44 -22.26
CA ALA A 775 -25.84 -27.62 -22.93
C ALA A 775 -26.45 -28.94 -22.40
N GLY A 776 -27.23 -28.89 -21.31
CA GLY A 776 -27.69 -30.07 -20.58
C GLY A 776 -29.08 -29.91 -19.97
N SER A 777 -29.17 -29.91 -18.63
CA SER A 777 -30.44 -29.80 -17.90
C SER A 777 -31.18 -28.52 -18.27
N SER A 778 -32.49 -28.60 -18.49
CA SER A 778 -33.28 -27.43 -18.86
C SER A 778 -33.18 -26.33 -17.80
N SER A 779 -32.69 -25.16 -18.18
CA SER A 779 -32.78 -23.96 -17.35
C SER A 779 -34.24 -23.49 -17.25
N THR A 780 -34.61 -23.05 -16.06
CA THR A 780 -35.96 -22.57 -15.72
C THR A 780 -35.94 -21.07 -15.38
N TYR A 781 -37.10 -20.53 -15.00
CA TYR A 781 -37.26 -19.17 -14.52
C TYR A 781 -38.10 -19.18 -13.24
N ALA A 782 -37.91 -18.17 -12.40
CA ALA A 782 -38.75 -17.98 -11.22
C ALA A 782 -39.57 -16.69 -11.33
N ASN A 783 -40.88 -16.81 -11.13
CA ASN A 783 -41.83 -15.71 -11.12
C ASN A 783 -41.89 -14.89 -12.43
N GLU A 784 -41.84 -15.54 -13.59
CA GLU A 784 -41.88 -14.88 -14.92
C GLU A 784 -43.00 -13.84 -15.07
N SER A 785 -44.21 -14.15 -14.57
CA SER A 785 -45.35 -13.21 -14.60
C SER A 785 -45.09 -11.86 -13.90
N LYS A 786 -44.03 -11.77 -13.09
CA LYS A 786 -43.63 -10.57 -12.35
C LYS A 786 -42.57 -9.75 -13.09
N MET A 787 -41.95 -10.33 -14.13
CA MET A 787 -40.94 -9.65 -14.95
C MET A 787 -41.56 -8.66 -15.96
N VAL A 788 -42.90 -8.66 -16.11
CA VAL A 788 -43.65 -7.79 -17.05
C VAL A 788 -44.57 -6.78 -16.36
N ILE A 789 -44.52 -6.71 -15.03
CA ILE A 789 -45.29 -5.73 -14.24
C ILE A 789 -44.38 -4.63 -13.73
N ARG A 790 -44.96 -3.56 -13.16
CA ARG A 790 -44.21 -2.49 -12.47
C ARG A 790 -43.10 -1.89 -13.35
N ASP A 791 -43.40 -1.72 -14.63
CA ASP A 791 -42.53 -1.12 -15.64
C ASP A 791 -41.22 -1.88 -15.90
N ASN A 792 -41.17 -3.16 -15.56
CA ASN A 792 -40.06 -4.02 -15.94
C ASN A 792 -40.15 -4.41 -17.43
N LEU A 793 -38.99 -4.53 -18.08
CA LEU A 793 -38.86 -4.93 -19.48
C LEU A 793 -37.79 -6.01 -19.63
N VAL A 794 -38.20 -7.18 -20.14
CA VAL A 794 -37.31 -8.22 -20.63
C VAL A 794 -37.40 -8.22 -22.15
N THR A 795 -36.29 -8.08 -22.87
CA THR A 795 -36.31 -7.91 -24.33
C THR A 795 -34.99 -8.26 -25.01
N HIS A 796 -34.98 -8.71 -26.27
CA HIS A 796 -33.75 -8.92 -27.07
C HIS A 796 -32.72 -9.88 -26.43
N ASN A 797 -33.16 -10.83 -25.61
CA ASN A 797 -32.25 -11.85 -25.08
C ASN A 797 -32.23 -13.07 -26.01
N LEU A 798 -31.09 -13.74 -26.14
CA LEU A 798 -30.94 -14.95 -26.92
C LEU A 798 -31.06 -16.18 -26.02
N TYR A 799 -31.94 -17.10 -26.39
CA TYR A 799 -32.19 -18.36 -25.69
C TYR A 799 -31.83 -19.53 -26.61
N THR A 800 -30.93 -20.42 -26.17
CA THR A 800 -30.45 -21.52 -27.00
C THR A 800 -29.99 -22.75 -26.22
N GLY A 801 -29.94 -23.91 -26.89
CA GLY A 801 -29.76 -25.21 -26.24
C GLY A 801 -31.07 -25.69 -25.58
N THR A 802 -31.01 -26.14 -24.33
CA THR A 802 -32.18 -26.69 -23.60
C THR A 802 -32.92 -25.67 -22.72
N VAL A 803 -32.50 -24.40 -22.70
CA VAL A 803 -33.25 -23.32 -22.04
C VAL A 803 -34.50 -22.97 -22.84
N ALA A 804 -35.65 -22.93 -22.18
CA ALA A 804 -36.89 -22.48 -22.82
C ALA A 804 -36.86 -20.97 -23.06
N VAL A 805 -37.51 -20.48 -24.11
CA VAL A 805 -37.70 -19.04 -24.32
C VAL A 805 -38.52 -18.46 -23.16
N CYS A 806 -38.03 -17.38 -22.54
CA CYS A 806 -38.72 -16.71 -21.45
C CYS A 806 -40.04 -16.10 -21.93
N SER A 807 -41.15 -16.41 -21.27
CA SER A 807 -42.47 -15.91 -21.68
C SER A 807 -42.66 -14.42 -21.42
N ALA A 808 -41.82 -13.83 -20.58
CA ALA A 808 -41.79 -12.40 -20.28
C ALA A 808 -41.01 -11.58 -21.31
N ASP A 809 -40.23 -12.21 -22.18
CA ASP A 809 -39.40 -11.51 -23.16
C ASP A 809 -40.25 -10.96 -24.31
N ALA A 810 -40.21 -9.64 -24.51
CA ALA A 810 -40.98 -8.95 -25.54
C ALA A 810 -40.41 -9.12 -26.96
N SER A 811 -39.14 -9.50 -27.09
CA SER A 811 -38.46 -9.65 -28.38
C SER A 811 -37.37 -10.73 -28.28
N PRO A 812 -37.73 -12.00 -28.00
CA PRO A 812 -36.76 -13.05 -27.80
C PRO A 812 -36.06 -13.42 -29.10
N VAL A 813 -34.77 -13.73 -29.00
CA VAL A 813 -33.95 -14.26 -30.08
C VAL A 813 -33.69 -15.74 -29.83
N SER A 814 -33.69 -16.55 -30.90
CA SER A 814 -33.41 -17.98 -30.83
C SER A 814 -32.53 -18.37 -31.99
N GLY A 815 -31.54 -19.23 -31.73
CA GLY A 815 -30.59 -19.69 -32.73
C GLY A 815 -29.28 -20.13 -32.10
N ASN A 816 -28.39 -20.70 -32.89
CA ASN A 816 -27.09 -21.15 -32.39
C ASN A 816 -26.15 -19.93 -32.21
N PRO A 817 -25.53 -19.74 -31.04
CA PRO A 817 -24.57 -18.67 -30.82
C PRO A 817 -23.23 -18.91 -31.51
N LEU A 818 -22.96 -20.13 -32.00
CA LEU A 818 -21.72 -20.51 -32.68
C LEU A 818 -20.48 -20.08 -31.89
N PHE A 819 -20.36 -20.58 -30.66
CA PHE A 819 -19.18 -20.32 -29.84
C PHE A 819 -17.93 -20.96 -30.45
N ALA A 820 -16.79 -20.28 -30.31
CA ALA A 820 -15.48 -20.81 -30.69
C ALA A 820 -15.22 -22.20 -30.10
N ASN A 821 -15.59 -22.41 -28.84
CA ASN A 821 -15.57 -23.70 -28.17
C ASN A 821 -16.67 -23.80 -27.09
N SER A 822 -17.84 -24.31 -27.47
CA SER A 822 -18.98 -24.46 -26.54
C SER A 822 -18.74 -25.37 -25.31
N ALA A 823 -17.69 -26.18 -25.30
CA ALA A 823 -17.29 -27.06 -24.19
C ALA A 823 -16.12 -26.50 -23.36
N GLY A 824 -15.69 -25.27 -23.66
CA GLY A 824 -14.60 -24.60 -22.98
C GLY A 824 -14.94 -24.11 -21.57
N ASN A 825 -13.98 -23.45 -20.94
CA ASN A 825 -14.09 -22.98 -19.56
C ASN A 825 -13.45 -21.61 -19.30
N ASN A 826 -13.00 -20.92 -20.34
CA ASN A 826 -12.47 -19.56 -20.27
C ASN A 826 -13.26 -18.62 -21.18
N ALA A 827 -13.01 -17.31 -21.07
CA ALA A 827 -13.76 -16.32 -21.82
C ALA A 827 -13.63 -16.49 -23.35
N ALA A 828 -12.43 -16.77 -23.86
CA ALA A 828 -12.18 -16.86 -25.30
C ALA A 828 -12.97 -17.99 -25.97
N ASP A 829 -13.22 -19.08 -25.25
CA ASP A 829 -14.04 -20.20 -25.71
C ASP A 829 -15.48 -19.79 -26.08
N PHE A 830 -15.99 -18.72 -25.46
CA PHE A 830 -17.38 -18.26 -25.65
C PHE A 830 -17.49 -17.02 -26.52
N LYS A 831 -16.43 -16.63 -27.25
CA LYS A 831 -16.58 -15.71 -28.37
C LYS A 831 -17.53 -16.33 -29.40
N VAL A 832 -18.45 -15.52 -29.93
CA VAL A 832 -19.34 -15.93 -31.03
C VAL A 832 -18.62 -15.78 -32.36
N LEU A 833 -18.87 -16.71 -33.28
CA LEU A 833 -18.26 -16.77 -34.62
C LEU A 833 -19.22 -16.30 -35.72
N TYR A 834 -18.69 -16.22 -36.95
CA TYR A 834 -19.45 -15.91 -38.15
C TYR A 834 -20.75 -16.73 -38.27
N GLY A 835 -21.83 -16.07 -38.71
CA GLY A 835 -23.16 -16.68 -38.85
C GLY A 835 -23.93 -16.88 -37.53
N SER A 836 -23.38 -16.44 -36.39
CA SER A 836 -24.05 -16.53 -35.09
C SER A 836 -25.39 -15.79 -35.08
N ALA A 837 -26.40 -16.42 -34.45
CA ALA A 837 -27.70 -15.79 -34.25
C ALA A 837 -27.66 -14.59 -33.28
N ALA A 838 -26.54 -14.35 -32.59
CA ALA A 838 -26.36 -13.20 -31.70
C ALA A 838 -26.01 -11.90 -32.45
N ILE A 839 -25.40 -12.00 -33.63
CA ILE A 839 -24.82 -10.87 -34.37
C ILE A 839 -25.92 -9.93 -34.87
N GLY A 840 -25.80 -8.64 -34.59
CA GLY A 840 -26.74 -7.62 -35.06
C GLY A 840 -28.18 -7.76 -34.54
N GLN A 841 -28.40 -8.50 -33.45
CA GLN A 841 -29.74 -8.72 -32.88
C GLN A 841 -30.00 -7.94 -31.58
N GLY A 842 -28.98 -7.29 -31.02
CA GLY A 842 -29.10 -6.55 -29.77
C GLY A 842 -29.82 -5.22 -29.93
N MET A 843 -30.49 -4.79 -28.86
CA MET A 843 -31.02 -3.45 -28.70
C MET A 843 -29.90 -2.45 -28.38
N VAL A 844 -29.90 -1.28 -29.00
CA VAL A 844 -28.97 -0.19 -28.63
C VAL A 844 -29.34 0.37 -27.27
N ILE A 845 -28.39 0.35 -26.33
CA ILE A 845 -28.55 0.85 -24.96
C ILE A 845 -27.66 2.07 -24.78
N ALA A 846 -28.20 3.18 -24.26
CA ALA A 846 -27.41 4.37 -23.97
C ALA A 846 -26.48 4.16 -22.76
N ASN A 847 -25.30 4.80 -22.78
CA ASN A 847 -24.26 4.68 -21.74
C ASN A 847 -23.84 3.22 -21.51
N ASN A 848 -23.75 2.44 -22.59
CA ASN A 848 -23.44 1.01 -22.56
C ASN A 848 -21.96 0.71 -22.30
N GLY A 849 -21.09 1.72 -22.12
CA GLY A 849 -19.68 1.55 -21.77
C GLY A 849 -18.74 1.50 -22.97
N ASP A 850 -19.26 1.61 -24.20
CA ASP A 850 -18.55 1.70 -25.48
C ASP A 850 -17.65 0.49 -25.85
N ARG A 851 -17.45 -0.45 -24.93
CA ARG A 851 -16.61 -1.65 -25.07
C ARG A 851 -17.26 -2.90 -24.52
N ASP A 852 -16.92 -4.05 -25.10
CA ASP A 852 -17.28 -5.38 -24.61
C ASP A 852 -16.21 -5.94 -23.63
N TYR A 853 -16.30 -7.22 -23.25
CA TYR A 853 -15.32 -7.90 -22.39
C TYR A 853 -13.90 -7.94 -22.97
N PHE A 854 -13.77 -8.05 -24.28
CA PHE A 854 -12.48 -8.17 -24.99
C PHE A 854 -11.94 -6.81 -25.45
N ASN A 855 -12.54 -5.71 -24.99
CA ASN A 855 -12.19 -4.34 -25.36
C ASN A 855 -12.46 -4.01 -26.85
N ASN A 856 -13.38 -4.72 -27.50
CA ASN A 856 -13.91 -4.41 -28.83
C ASN A 856 -14.89 -3.23 -28.75
N ALA A 857 -14.96 -2.40 -29.80
CA ALA A 857 -15.88 -1.27 -29.85
C ALA A 857 -17.32 -1.72 -30.09
N LEU A 858 -18.30 -1.23 -29.34
CA LEU A 858 -19.69 -1.68 -29.55
C LEU A 858 -20.27 -1.16 -30.87
N ALA A 859 -21.07 -1.98 -31.56
CA ALA A 859 -21.76 -1.52 -32.76
C ALA A 859 -22.95 -0.61 -32.38
N ASN A 860 -22.99 0.58 -32.97
CA ASN A 860 -23.91 1.67 -32.55
C ASN A 860 -25.34 1.57 -33.10
N THR A 861 -25.64 0.59 -33.96
CA THR A 861 -26.95 0.45 -34.62
C THR A 861 -27.65 -0.85 -34.26
N ALA A 862 -26.91 -1.94 -34.17
CA ALA A 862 -27.38 -3.26 -33.80
C ALA A 862 -26.18 -4.02 -33.19
N PRO A 863 -25.97 -3.96 -31.87
CA PRO A 863 -24.88 -4.68 -31.21
C PRO A 863 -25.10 -6.19 -31.19
N THR A 864 -24.02 -6.94 -31.01
CA THR A 864 -24.09 -8.38 -30.76
C THR A 864 -24.71 -8.67 -29.38
N ILE A 865 -25.58 -9.67 -29.27
CA ILE A 865 -26.13 -10.14 -27.99
C ILE A 865 -25.05 -10.89 -27.18
N GLY A 866 -24.97 -10.62 -25.88
CA GLY A 866 -24.00 -11.24 -24.98
C GLY A 866 -22.78 -10.36 -24.70
N PHE A 867 -21.76 -10.96 -24.08
CA PHE A 867 -20.57 -10.26 -23.56
C PHE A 867 -19.46 -9.97 -24.58
N HIS A 868 -19.60 -10.49 -25.81
CA HIS A 868 -18.65 -10.36 -26.92
C HIS A 868 -19.30 -9.64 -28.10
N GLU A 869 -18.65 -8.59 -28.60
CA GLU A 869 -19.03 -7.85 -29.81
C GLU A 869 -18.23 -8.37 -31.01
N TYR A 870 -18.87 -9.20 -31.83
CA TYR A 870 -18.25 -9.78 -33.02
C TYR A 870 -17.96 -8.74 -34.11
N GLN A 871 -18.87 -7.79 -34.32
CA GLN A 871 -18.85 -6.90 -35.49
C GLN A 871 -17.64 -5.95 -35.55
N THR A 872 -16.87 -5.85 -34.49
CA THR A 872 -15.68 -5.01 -34.41
C THR A 872 -14.46 -5.76 -33.85
N ASP A 873 -14.59 -7.06 -33.56
CA ASP A 873 -13.46 -7.88 -33.11
C ASP A 873 -12.52 -8.11 -34.30
N LYS A 874 -11.25 -7.77 -34.11
CA LYS A 874 -10.20 -7.88 -35.13
C LYS A 874 -9.45 -9.21 -35.09
N THR A 875 -9.81 -10.08 -34.17
CA THR A 875 -9.05 -11.29 -33.80
C THR A 875 -9.81 -12.58 -34.08
N ILE A 876 -11.09 -12.50 -34.48
CA ILE A 876 -11.84 -13.69 -34.90
C ILE A 876 -11.42 -14.07 -36.31
N ASP A 877 -11.13 -15.36 -36.47
CA ASP A 877 -10.88 -16.08 -37.71
C ASP A 877 -11.70 -17.38 -37.61
N SER A 878 -12.86 -17.38 -38.25
CA SER A 878 -13.90 -18.39 -38.07
C SER A 878 -13.62 -19.69 -38.85
N ASP A 879 -12.82 -19.66 -39.90
CA ASP A 879 -12.41 -20.82 -40.71
C ASP A 879 -10.93 -21.22 -40.54
N SER A 880 -10.18 -20.43 -39.76
CA SER A 880 -8.77 -20.67 -39.41
C SER A 880 -7.80 -20.58 -40.58
N ASP A 881 -8.08 -19.72 -41.56
CA ASP A 881 -7.24 -19.52 -42.73
C ASP A 881 -6.19 -18.40 -42.58
N LEU A 882 -6.08 -17.83 -41.37
CA LEU A 882 -5.18 -16.75 -40.95
C LEU A 882 -5.62 -15.35 -41.39
N MET A 883 -6.82 -15.19 -41.95
CA MET A 883 -7.43 -13.90 -42.23
C MET A 883 -8.55 -13.64 -41.22
N PRO A 884 -8.58 -12.46 -40.55
CA PRO A 884 -9.66 -12.16 -39.63
C PRO A 884 -10.99 -11.85 -40.35
N ASP A 885 -12.10 -12.35 -39.81
CA ASP A 885 -13.46 -12.18 -40.33
C ASP A 885 -13.82 -10.71 -40.65
N LEU A 886 -13.35 -9.77 -39.82
CA LEU A 886 -13.61 -8.34 -40.00
C LEU A 886 -12.94 -7.80 -41.27
N TRP A 887 -11.73 -8.28 -41.59
CA TRP A 887 -11.03 -7.90 -42.80
C TRP A 887 -11.71 -8.54 -44.02
N GLU A 888 -12.01 -9.84 -43.97
CA GLU A 888 -12.69 -10.57 -45.03
C GLU A 888 -14.05 -9.93 -45.40
N SER A 889 -14.88 -9.67 -44.38
CA SER A 889 -16.17 -8.98 -44.54
C SER A 889 -16.01 -7.58 -45.13
N GLY A 890 -14.91 -6.90 -44.83
CA GLY A 890 -14.57 -5.57 -45.36
C GLY A 890 -14.33 -5.57 -46.87
N TYR A 891 -13.86 -6.70 -47.42
CA TYR A 891 -13.60 -6.90 -48.85
C TYR A 891 -14.61 -7.81 -49.55
N GLY A 892 -15.63 -8.28 -48.83
CA GLY A 892 -16.70 -9.11 -49.39
C GLY A 892 -16.32 -10.57 -49.61
N LEU A 893 -15.27 -11.05 -48.93
CA LEU A 893 -14.95 -12.47 -48.78
C LEU A 893 -15.93 -13.12 -47.78
N ASP A 894 -15.96 -14.46 -47.73
CA ASP A 894 -16.90 -15.23 -46.88
C ASP A 894 -16.16 -15.82 -45.68
N PRO A 895 -16.28 -15.26 -44.45
CA PRO A 895 -15.51 -15.69 -43.26
C PRO A 895 -15.75 -17.14 -42.77
N GLY A 896 -16.56 -17.91 -43.50
CA GLY A 896 -16.81 -19.32 -43.19
C GLY A 896 -16.13 -20.28 -44.17
N VAL A 897 -15.25 -19.78 -45.04
CA VAL A 897 -14.65 -20.52 -46.15
C VAL A 897 -13.19 -20.12 -46.32
N ASP A 898 -12.28 -21.06 -46.04
CA ASP A 898 -10.84 -20.92 -46.34
C ASP A 898 -10.63 -20.57 -47.82
N ASP A 899 -10.43 -19.28 -48.05
CA ASP A 899 -10.24 -18.67 -49.36
C ASP A 899 -8.94 -17.88 -49.45
N ALA A 900 -8.10 -17.96 -48.41
CA ALA A 900 -6.73 -17.44 -48.31
C ALA A 900 -5.86 -17.61 -49.56
N ALA A 901 -6.06 -18.70 -50.33
CA ALA A 901 -5.30 -19.03 -51.54
C ALA A 901 -5.93 -18.51 -52.85
N LEU A 902 -7.13 -17.92 -52.81
CA LEU A 902 -7.77 -17.33 -53.98
C LEU A 902 -7.16 -15.97 -54.31
N ASP A 903 -7.29 -15.59 -55.58
CA ASP A 903 -6.83 -14.34 -56.18
C ASP A 903 -8.03 -13.77 -56.96
N GLY A 904 -8.80 -12.91 -56.30
CA GLY A 904 -10.09 -12.41 -56.78
C GLY A 904 -9.95 -11.39 -57.92
N ASP A 905 -8.90 -10.58 -57.89
CA ASP A 905 -8.64 -9.48 -58.82
C ASP A 905 -7.63 -9.83 -59.94
N THR A 906 -7.03 -11.03 -59.87
CA THR A 906 -6.12 -11.63 -60.85
C THR A 906 -4.75 -10.95 -60.96
N ASP A 907 -4.25 -10.35 -59.88
CA ASP A 907 -2.94 -9.71 -59.83
C ASP A 907 -1.77 -10.68 -59.47
N ASN A 908 -2.08 -11.96 -59.20
CA ASN A 908 -1.21 -13.03 -58.70
C ASN A 908 -0.80 -12.90 -57.22
N ARG A 909 -1.55 -12.17 -56.41
CA ARG A 909 -1.50 -12.22 -54.95
C ARG A 909 -2.71 -12.98 -54.43
N SER A 910 -2.48 -13.82 -53.43
CA SER A 910 -3.60 -14.47 -52.76
C SER A 910 -4.22 -13.53 -51.72
N ASN A 911 -5.46 -13.79 -51.29
CA ASN A 911 -6.11 -13.03 -50.22
C ASN A 911 -5.24 -12.95 -48.95
N LEU A 912 -4.50 -14.01 -48.61
CA LEU A 912 -3.58 -13.99 -47.47
C LEU A 912 -2.35 -13.09 -47.70
N ASP A 913 -1.78 -13.11 -48.90
CA ASP A 913 -0.69 -12.19 -49.27
C ASP A 913 -1.16 -10.73 -49.16
N GLU A 914 -2.38 -10.48 -49.61
CA GLU A 914 -3.07 -9.18 -49.57
C GLU A 914 -3.30 -8.71 -48.12
N TYR A 915 -3.83 -9.58 -47.26
CA TYR A 915 -4.01 -9.30 -45.83
C TYR A 915 -2.68 -8.99 -45.11
N ALA A 916 -1.63 -9.75 -45.43
CA ALA A 916 -0.30 -9.53 -44.90
C ALA A 916 0.24 -8.15 -45.35
N ALA A 917 0.09 -7.83 -46.63
CA ALA A 917 0.54 -6.59 -47.26
C ALA A 917 -0.34 -5.36 -46.94
N ASN A 918 -1.51 -5.55 -46.34
CA ASN A 918 -2.53 -4.52 -46.14
C ASN A 918 -3.00 -3.90 -47.48
N THR A 919 -3.19 -4.75 -48.48
CA THR A 919 -3.76 -4.41 -49.80
C THR A 919 -5.20 -4.94 -49.91
N GLY A 920 -5.83 -4.71 -51.06
CA GLY A 920 -7.27 -4.93 -51.23
C GLY A 920 -7.53 -6.03 -52.26
N PRO A 921 -8.02 -7.23 -51.85
CA PRO A 921 -8.08 -8.43 -52.71
C PRO A 921 -9.08 -8.32 -53.86
N ASP A 922 -9.76 -7.18 -53.96
CA ASP A 922 -10.73 -6.80 -54.97
C ASP A 922 -10.20 -5.73 -55.95
N ASP A 923 -8.97 -5.25 -55.78
CA ASP A 923 -8.34 -4.21 -56.60
C ASP A 923 -6.88 -4.53 -56.93
N GLY A 924 -6.64 -5.09 -58.11
CA GLY A 924 -5.28 -5.43 -58.57
C GLY A 924 -4.38 -4.22 -58.88
N LEU A 925 -4.83 -3.00 -58.56
CA LEU A 925 -4.00 -1.79 -58.52
C LEU A 925 -3.60 -1.39 -57.08
N SER A 926 -4.08 -2.11 -56.07
CA SER A 926 -3.68 -2.03 -54.67
C SER A 926 -2.41 -2.85 -54.49
N TYR A 927 -1.32 -2.22 -54.05
CA TYR A 927 -0.07 -2.94 -53.84
C TYR A 927 0.71 -2.31 -52.69
N PHE A 928 1.47 -3.16 -51.98
CA PHE A 928 2.41 -2.70 -50.98
C PHE A 928 3.49 -1.82 -51.62
N VAL A 929 3.66 -0.61 -51.10
CA VAL A 929 4.63 0.36 -51.61
C VAL A 929 5.81 0.47 -50.66
N ALA A 930 6.97 0.02 -51.12
CA ALA A 930 8.26 0.37 -50.54
C ALA A 930 9.00 1.34 -51.47
N GLN A 931 9.58 2.39 -50.92
CA GLN A 931 10.29 3.42 -51.65
C GLN A 931 11.76 3.51 -51.22
N VAL A 932 12.63 3.74 -52.18
CA VAL A 932 14.04 4.03 -51.92
C VAL A 932 14.22 5.54 -51.77
N LEU A 933 14.56 5.99 -50.57
CA LEU A 933 14.90 7.37 -50.24
C LEU A 933 16.37 7.63 -50.61
N VAL A 934 16.63 7.96 -51.88
CA VAL A 934 17.98 8.15 -52.43
C VAL A 934 18.82 9.20 -51.67
N ALA A 935 18.17 10.23 -51.12
CA ALA A 935 18.86 11.30 -50.41
C ALA A 935 19.49 10.85 -49.07
N THR A 936 18.86 9.88 -48.40
CA THR A 936 19.28 9.35 -47.10
C THR A 936 19.85 7.94 -47.20
N SER A 937 19.76 7.31 -48.38
CA SER A 937 20.15 5.91 -48.60
C SER A 937 19.35 4.94 -47.72
N GLU A 938 18.04 5.12 -47.71
CA GLU A 938 17.11 4.34 -46.88
C GLU A 938 16.03 3.68 -47.75
N LEU A 939 15.53 2.53 -47.31
CA LEU A 939 14.33 1.88 -47.80
C LEU A 939 13.19 2.14 -46.80
N ASP A 940 12.08 2.68 -47.27
CA ASP A 940 11.00 3.19 -46.44
C ASP A 940 9.63 2.68 -46.92
N TRP A 941 8.70 2.49 -45.99
CA TRP A 941 7.32 2.03 -46.26
C TRP A 941 6.39 2.43 -45.10
N ASP A 942 5.09 2.36 -45.32
CA ASP A 942 4.10 2.58 -44.26
C ASP A 942 4.08 1.39 -43.29
N GLU A 943 4.71 1.55 -42.12
CA GLU A 943 4.78 0.51 -41.09
C GLU A 943 3.42 0.19 -40.48
N ARG A 944 3.15 -1.10 -40.29
CA ARG A 944 2.11 -1.60 -39.40
C ARG A 944 2.74 -2.30 -38.19
N PRO A 945 2.46 -1.82 -36.95
CA PRO A 945 3.01 -2.41 -35.73
C PRO A 945 2.61 -3.88 -35.48
N ASP A 946 1.59 -4.38 -36.18
CA ASP A 946 1.07 -5.75 -36.09
C ASP A 946 1.55 -6.66 -37.25
N ARG A 947 2.65 -6.31 -37.92
CA ARG A 947 3.24 -7.07 -39.03
C ARG A 947 4.74 -7.26 -38.82
N LEU A 948 5.28 -8.35 -39.35
CA LEU A 948 6.72 -8.58 -39.41
C LEU A 948 7.25 -8.25 -40.81
N TYR A 949 8.36 -7.52 -40.86
CA TYR A 949 9.01 -7.16 -42.11
C TYR A 949 10.41 -7.79 -42.19
N HIS A 950 10.73 -8.35 -43.35
CA HIS A 950 12.06 -8.87 -43.66
C HIS A 950 12.59 -8.17 -44.91
N VAL A 951 13.76 -7.54 -44.81
CA VAL A 951 14.40 -6.84 -45.92
C VAL A 951 15.47 -7.73 -46.53
N PHE A 952 15.46 -7.85 -47.85
CA PHE A 952 16.42 -8.64 -48.62
C PHE A 952 17.08 -7.80 -49.71
N GLU A 953 18.30 -8.18 -50.09
CA GLU A 953 19.05 -7.60 -51.21
C GLU A 953 19.48 -8.66 -52.24
N ALA A 954 19.59 -8.25 -53.50
CA ALA A 954 20.13 -9.04 -54.61
C ALA A 954 20.79 -8.14 -55.67
N LEU A 955 21.70 -8.68 -56.50
CA LEU A 955 22.33 -7.92 -57.59
C LEU A 955 21.49 -7.94 -58.88
N ASP A 956 20.72 -9.02 -59.10
CA ASP A 956 19.71 -9.15 -60.15
C ASP A 956 18.42 -9.76 -59.58
N LEU A 957 17.26 -9.51 -60.20
CA LEU A 957 15.97 -10.06 -59.78
C LEU A 957 15.93 -11.60 -59.80
N GLN A 958 16.79 -12.23 -60.61
CA GLN A 958 16.89 -13.69 -60.71
C GLN A 958 17.92 -14.31 -59.75
N ASP A 959 18.68 -13.50 -59.01
CA ASP A 959 19.68 -13.99 -58.08
C ASP A 959 19.06 -14.53 -56.79
N ALA A 960 19.88 -15.22 -56.00
CA ALA A 960 19.52 -15.56 -54.63
C ALA A 960 19.45 -14.28 -53.77
N TRP A 961 18.34 -14.11 -53.07
CA TRP A 961 18.11 -12.98 -52.16
C TRP A 961 18.80 -13.22 -50.83
N SER A 962 19.58 -12.25 -50.37
CA SER A 962 20.27 -12.29 -49.07
C SER A 962 19.49 -11.46 -48.06
N LEU A 963 19.21 -12.02 -46.88
CA LEU A 963 18.55 -11.31 -45.79
C LEU A 963 19.47 -10.20 -45.27
N VAL A 964 18.95 -8.98 -45.26
CA VAL A 964 19.63 -7.77 -44.76
C VAL A 964 19.24 -7.55 -43.31
N GLU A 965 17.93 -7.56 -43.04
CA GLU A 965 17.36 -7.31 -41.72
C GLU A 965 16.08 -8.10 -41.53
N SER A 966 15.94 -8.73 -40.36
CA SER A 966 14.72 -9.40 -39.92
C SER A 966 14.01 -8.59 -38.85
N ASN A 967 12.67 -8.61 -38.85
CA ASN A 967 11.84 -7.79 -37.96
C ASN A 967 12.18 -6.30 -38.11
N ALA A 968 12.36 -5.89 -39.37
CA ALA A 968 12.79 -4.56 -39.73
C ALA A 968 11.71 -3.52 -39.43
N THR A 969 12.12 -2.36 -38.93
CA THR A 969 11.27 -1.18 -38.78
C THR A 969 11.73 -0.14 -39.80
N PRO A 970 10.84 0.39 -40.67
CA PRO A 970 11.24 1.42 -41.62
C PRO A 970 11.55 2.75 -40.91
N PRO A 971 12.46 3.57 -41.45
CA PRO A 971 13.28 3.27 -42.63
C PRO A 971 14.47 2.38 -42.31
N VAL A 972 14.83 1.48 -43.23
CA VAL A 972 16.03 0.61 -43.15
C VAL A 972 17.17 1.20 -43.97
N ALA A 973 18.35 1.32 -43.36
CA ALA A 973 19.53 1.81 -44.06
C ALA A 973 19.97 0.82 -45.15
N ILE A 974 20.21 1.33 -46.36
CA ILE A 974 20.61 0.54 -47.53
C ILE A 974 21.85 1.12 -48.21
N SER A 975 22.57 0.28 -48.97
CA SER A 975 23.70 0.74 -49.77
C SER A 975 23.26 1.19 -51.16
N VAL A 976 23.39 2.48 -51.46
CA VAL A 976 23.13 3.04 -52.81
C VAL A 976 24.41 3.28 -53.63
N SER A 977 25.59 2.95 -53.09
CA SER A 977 26.88 3.17 -53.76
C SER A 977 27.45 1.88 -54.37
N GLY A 978 27.33 1.69 -55.68
CA GLY A 978 27.87 0.50 -56.37
C GLY A 978 27.09 0.08 -57.62
N ALA A 979 27.26 -1.18 -58.04
CA ALA A 979 26.43 -1.81 -59.08
C ALA A 979 24.96 -1.78 -58.64
N LYS A 980 24.02 -1.65 -59.60
CA LYS A 980 22.57 -1.59 -59.32
C LYS A 980 22.17 -2.83 -58.53
N GLY A 981 21.68 -2.66 -57.30
CA GLY A 981 21.09 -3.72 -56.48
C GLY A 981 19.56 -3.58 -56.44
N PHE A 982 18.89 -4.71 -56.21
CA PHE A 982 17.45 -4.81 -55.99
C PHE A 982 17.18 -5.08 -54.51
N TRP A 983 16.10 -4.50 -54.00
CA TRP A 983 15.64 -4.66 -52.63
C TRP A 983 14.23 -5.24 -52.64
N LYS A 984 13.94 -6.12 -51.69
CA LYS A 984 12.61 -6.71 -51.47
C LYS A 984 12.27 -6.61 -50.00
N VAL A 985 11.04 -6.21 -49.70
CA VAL A 985 10.44 -6.32 -48.37
C VAL A 985 9.44 -7.47 -48.43
N GLU A 986 9.63 -8.48 -47.59
CA GLU A 986 8.61 -9.49 -47.34
C GLU A 986 7.84 -9.10 -46.08
N VAL A 987 6.51 -9.19 -46.16
CA VAL A 987 5.60 -8.90 -45.05
C VAL A 987 4.99 -10.21 -44.59
N GLY A 988 5.09 -10.49 -43.30
CA GLY A 988 4.48 -11.65 -42.66
C GLY A 988 3.41 -11.22 -41.67
N VAL A 989 2.41 -12.09 -41.51
CA VAL A 989 1.52 -12.07 -40.35
C VAL A 989 2.19 -12.87 -39.24
N ASP A 990 2.34 -12.26 -38.06
CA ASP A 990 2.67 -13.05 -36.87
C ASP A 990 1.47 -13.95 -36.55
N ALA A 991 1.72 -15.18 -36.11
CA ALA A 991 0.67 -15.96 -35.49
C ALA A 991 0.27 -15.24 -34.19
N LEU A 992 -0.84 -14.51 -34.23
CA LEU A 992 -1.37 -13.70 -33.13
C LEU A 992 -1.65 -14.51 -31.86
#